data_AF-A0A967ET48-F1
#
_entry.id   AF-A0A967ET48-F1
#
_cell.length_a   1.000
_cell.length_b   1.000
_cell.length_c   1.000
_cell.angle_alpha   90.00
_cell.angle_beta   90.00
_cell.angle_gamma   90.00
#
_symmetry.space_group_name_H-M   'P 1'
#
loop_
_entity.id
_entity.type
_entity.pdbx_description
1 polymer ?
#
loop_
_entity_poly.entity_id
_entity_poly.type
_entity_poly.pdbx_seq_one_letter_code
_entity_poly.pdbx_strand_id
1 'polypeptide(L)'
;MSARHTTVVAASQDWATVRVRTPTAMPVTFAVQTQDGTPIFEWVRSVEGDYVFTWRGRTDNGVEVPTGRYQLSVSSPDFAETFAIRVASQRPGPDDGPPAPPQDVSATAAQNNWVRWSEPTDPDVVTWLVQRSSDSNGPWIDVSTTAVPELRDVPPVPGIYFYRVVAIDLAGNWSDPSSVVSSDNVAMTLEVGPDGGDLVPTTGTVALHIPAGAVAADTVFTIRQVPHPPDANTNRILVSRSFELGPTGTQFDSVAPATLTLAFEIPPEYPLPTGYPEDMTVIQVWSADQWVTTGVADVDLANGTVTVQMAHLSLYAAASVTDPHGGYSDSTNLCLNCHDVHGAASPTYLFAQLTEKETCYQCHDGTGASTDIRSAFGESVIGASTKTSYHPVPAATDGYELVCSDCHTPHKLRSDITELLRVWDGSTWLYSPTATPIGNTYCYTCHGSGATYPGLKGWDHSPFDGSAHGLLIAKDPAKAEIQCLECHQPHGSDYTNLTIADQEQTCFVCHTALAPNTSGGSNPYEAFTAAVNDTTTTDGDPIRIYHHPIATADQDGGTRQVECASCHNPHLADQDDGSSTSKLVDPSDVTTRWIVTWDTGSADLTRGDIASFCEQCHIDPATTAPISAGATVPYDIRLVDDTGSTDDDGRPHDRFTAAIWEDTSGGDKHGPRLGNLACTACHDFHGSSNAYMLKENMVSPDGTTTATFTNYDAMWESRGNLQLNFCLVCHTSRGTNHQNNKLCTQCHYHGSGRF
;
A
#
# COMPACT_ATOMS: atom_id res chain seq x y z
N MET A 1 -40.28 4.73 -30.82
CA MET A 1 -40.61 4.62 -32.26
C MET A 1 -41.09 5.98 -32.73
N SER A 2 -40.41 6.57 -33.71
CA SER A 2 -40.86 7.74 -34.47
C SER A 2 -40.22 7.59 -35.85
N ALA A 3 -41.02 7.62 -36.92
CA ALA A 3 -40.53 7.35 -38.26
C ALA A 3 -39.76 8.58 -38.79
N ARG A 4 -38.43 8.50 -38.79
CA ARG A 4 -37.56 9.53 -39.40
C ARG A 4 -37.61 9.41 -40.92
N HIS A 5 -38.64 9.99 -41.53
CA HIS A 5 -38.59 10.38 -42.93
C HIS A 5 -37.53 11.49 -43.04
N THR A 6 -36.38 11.16 -43.62
CA THR A 6 -35.24 12.07 -43.75
C THR A 6 -35.15 12.48 -45.22
N THR A 7 -35.45 13.74 -45.50
CA THR A 7 -35.75 14.20 -46.86
C THR A 7 -34.62 15.08 -47.38
N VAL A 8 -33.52 14.45 -47.79
CA VAL A 8 -32.39 15.15 -48.41
C VAL A 8 -32.76 15.58 -49.82
N VAL A 9 -32.63 16.87 -50.11
CA VAL A 9 -32.82 17.43 -51.44
C VAL A 9 -31.50 17.93 -52.01
N ALA A 10 -31.08 17.34 -53.13
CA ALA A 10 -30.13 17.95 -54.04
C ALA A 10 -30.94 18.76 -55.07
N ALA A 11 -30.77 20.08 -55.10
CA ALA A 11 -31.45 20.96 -56.05
C ALA A 11 -30.40 21.73 -56.86
N SER A 12 -30.35 21.45 -58.17
CA SER A 12 -29.49 22.20 -59.10
C SER A 12 -30.25 23.40 -59.67
N GLN A 13 -29.70 23.98 -60.74
CA GLN A 13 -30.40 24.98 -61.53
C GLN A 13 -31.37 24.40 -62.57
N ASP A 14 -31.48 23.07 -62.74
CA ASP A 14 -32.28 22.46 -63.82
C ASP A 14 -33.05 21.17 -63.42
N TRP A 15 -32.95 20.72 -62.17
CA TRP A 15 -33.67 19.57 -61.61
C TRP A 15 -33.61 19.59 -60.06
N ALA A 16 -34.44 18.74 -59.44
CA ALA A 16 -34.37 18.47 -58.00
C ALA A 16 -34.53 16.98 -57.71
N THR A 17 -33.61 16.41 -56.94
CA THR A 17 -33.62 15.03 -56.47
C THR A 17 -33.87 14.99 -54.98
N VAL A 18 -34.83 14.14 -54.58
CA VAL A 18 -35.20 13.91 -53.19
C VAL A 18 -34.99 12.44 -52.86
N ARG A 19 -34.23 12.16 -51.81
CA ARG A 19 -34.22 10.83 -51.18
C ARG A 19 -35.34 10.77 -50.14
N VAL A 20 -36.13 9.70 -50.16
CA VAL A 20 -37.13 9.37 -49.15
C VAL A 20 -36.86 7.96 -48.68
N ARG A 21 -36.76 7.76 -47.37
CA ARG A 21 -36.70 6.42 -46.77
C ARG A 21 -37.95 6.17 -45.95
N THR A 22 -38.64 5.07 -46.23
CA THR A 22 -39.79 4.59 -45.43
C THR A 22 -39.49 3.21 -44.83
N PRO A 23 -39.93 2.91 -43.59
CA PRO A 23 -39.68 1.62 -42.95
C PRO A 23 -40.57 0.49 -43.47
N THR A 24 -41.64 0.83 -44.19
CA THR A 24 -42.67 -0.08 -44.74
C THR A 24 -43.33 0.56 -45.96
N ALA A 25 -43.86 -0.25 -46.87
CA ALA A 25 -44.60 0.20 -48.05
C ALA A 25 -45.74 1.19 -47.73
N MET A 26 -45.60 2.45 -48.16
CA MET A 26 -46.60 3.50 -47.98
C MET A 26 -46.67 4.45 -49.20
N PRO A 27 -47.83 5.04 -49.52
CA PRO A 27 -47.95 6.00 -50.61
C PRO A 27 -47.28 7.33 -50.26
N VAL A 28 -46.33 7.76 -51.08
CA VAL A 28 -45.68 9.07 -51.03
C VAL A 28 -46.01 9.83 -52.32
N THR A 29 -46.51 11.05 -52.15
CA THR A 29 -46.79 12.03 -53.20
C THR A 29 -45.57 12.93 -53.40
N PHE A 30 -45.15 13.11 -54.64
CA PHE A 30 -44.13 14.05 -55.08
C PHE A 30 -44.80 15.05 -56.02
N ALA A 31 -44.97 16.29 -55.57
CA ALA A 31 -45.68 17.33 -56.30
C ALA A 31 -44.79 18.55 -56.54
N VAL A 32 -44.87 19.16 -57.71
CA VAL A 32 -44.17 20.42 -58.03
C VAL A 32 -45.17 21.48 -58.45
N GLN A 33 -44.99 22.68 -57.90
CA GLN A 33 -45.85 23.83 -58.13
C GLN A 33 -45.05 25.13 -58.35
N THR A 34 -45.71 26.12 -58.94
CA THR A 34 -45.26 27.52 -58.99
C THR A 34 -45.22 28.15 -57.59
N GLN A 35 -44.59 29.33 -57.45
CA GLN A 35 -44.58 30.07 -56.18
C GLN A 35 -45.97 30.59 -55.77
N ASP A 36 -46.91 30.71 -56.71
CA ASP A 36 -48.33 31.05 -56.49
C ASP A 36 -49.22 29.82 -56.26
N GLY A 37 -48.67 28.60 -56.23
CA GLY A 37 -49.39 27.36 -55.92
C GLY A 37 -50.13 26.72 -57.11
N THR A 38 -49.98 27.26 -58.33
CA THR A 38 -50.41 26.57 -59.55
C THR A 38 -49.57 25.29 -59.75
N PRO A 39 -50.18 24.09 -59.81
CA PRO A 39 -49.46 22.81 -59.94
C PRO A 39 -48.89 22.59 -61.34
N ILE A 40 -47.85 21.76 -61.43
CA ILE A 40 -47.02 21.54 -62.62
C ILE A 40 -46.80 20.05 -62.88
N PHE A 41 -46.55 19.30 -61.81
CA PHE A 41 -46.29 17.86 -61.81
C PHE A 41 -46.84 17.27 -60.51
N GLU A 42 -47.49 16.10 -60.54
CA GLU A 42 -47.89 15.36 -59.34
C GLU A 42 -47.81 13.85 -59.57
N TRP A 43 -47.07 13.16 -58.69
CA TRP A 43 -46.85 11.72 -58.80
C TRP A 43 -46.92 11.01 -57.45
N VAL A 44 -47.80 10.01 -57.35
CA VAL A 44 -47.93 9.17 -56.15
C VAL A 44 -47.31 7.80 -56.40
N ARG A 45 -46.44 7.35 -55.48
CA ARG A 45 -45.78 6.05 -55.54
C ARG A 45 -45.81 5.37 -54.18
N SER A 46 -46.05 4.06 -54.15
CA SER A 46 -45.76 3.24 -52.96
C SER A 46 -44.24 3.11 -52.80
N VAL A 47 -43.71 3.59 -51.68
CA VAL A 47 -42.28 3.59 -51.32
C VAL A 47 -42.06 2.67 -50.13
N GLU A 48 -41.03 1.83 -50.22
CA GLU A 48 -40.53 0.95 -49.15
C GLU A 48 -38.99 0.92 -49.21
N GLY A 49 -38.31 1.05 -48.08
CA GLY A 49 -36.86 1.18 -48.04
C GLY A 49 -36.38 2.55 -48.50
N ASP A 50 -35.18 2.63 -49.09
CA ASP A 50 -34.67 3.84 -49.75
C ASP A 50 -35.28 4.00 -51.14
N TYR A 51 -35.79 5.20 -51.42
CA TYR A 51 -36.23 5.58 -52.76
C TYR A 51 -35.70 6.98 -53.12
N VAL A 52 -35.28 7.14 -54.38
CA VAL A 52 -34.77 8.41 -54.91
C VAL A 52 -35.70 8.86 -56.03
N PHE A 53 -36.27 10.05 -55.88
CA PHE A 53 -37.13 10.69 -56.87
C PHE A 53 -36.40 11.90 -57.47
N THR A 54 -36.26 11.95 -58.79
CA THR A 54 -35.61 13.07 -59.50
C THR A 54 -36.60 13.76 -60.44
N TRP A 55 -37.02 14.97 -60.08
CA TRP A 55 -37.81 15.83 -60.97
C TRP A 55 -36.90 16.58 -61.94
N ARG A 56 -36.92 16.16 -63.21
CA ARG A 56 -36.07 16.71 -64.30
C ARG A 56 -36.75 17.87 -65.07
N GLY A 57 -37.38 18.81 -64.36
CA GLY A 57 -37.90 20.06 -64.95
C GLY A 57 -39.06 19.88 -65.96
N ARG A 58 -39.96 18.93 -65.74
CA ARG A 58 -41.06 18.59 -66.66
C ARG A 58 -42.41 18.49 -65.97
N THR A 59 -43.46 18.77 -66.73
CA THR A 59 -44.87 18.47 -66.36
C THR A 59 -45.17 16.98 -66.48
N ASP A 60 -46.31 16.52 -65.95
CA ASP A 60 -46.75 15.12 -66.04
C ASP A 60 -46.85 14.59 -67.48
N ASN A 61 -47.11 15.49 -68.44
CA ASN A 61 -47.17 15.19 -69.88
C ASN A 61 -45.79 15.25 -70.56
N GLY A 62 -44.69 15.30 -69.80
CA GLY A 62 -43.31 15.30 -70.30
C GLY A 62 -42.83 16.62 -70.91
N VAL A 63 -43.68 17.65 -70.96
CA VAL A 63 -43.34 18.98 -71.49
C VAL A 63 -42.45 19.72 -70.50
N GLU A 64 -41.36 20.32 -70.97
CA GLU A 64 -40.41 21.10 -70.16
C GLU A 64 -41.05 22.38 -69.61
N VAL A 65 -40.64 22.75 -68.39
CA VAL A 65 -41.14 23.95 -67.72
C VAL A 65 -40.27 25.17 -68.04
N PRO A 66 -40.82 26.40 -68.00
CA PRO A 66 -40.03 27.61 -68.15
C PRO A 66 -38.92 27.76 -67.10
N THR A 67 -37.93 28.61 -67.39
CA THR A 67 -36.97 29.07 -66.37
C THR A 67 -37.70 29.91 -65.32
N GLY A 68 -37.63 29.51 -64.05
CA GLY A 68 -38.42 30.10 -62.97
C GLY A 68 -38.04 29.56 -61.59
N ARG A 69 -38.76 30.02 -60.55
CA ARG A 69 -38.71 29.43 -59.21
C ARG A 69 -39.95 28.55 -59.00
N TYR A 70 -39.75 27.41 -58.37
CA TYR A 70 -40.78 26.40 -58.12
C TYR A 70 -40.66 25.87 -56.68
N GLN A 71 -41.65 25.11 -56.25
CA GLN A 71 -41.66 24.43 -54.96
C GLN A 71 -41.90 22.94 -55.23
N LEU A 72 -41.04 22.08 -54.68
CA LEU A 72 -41.21 20.63 -54.69
C LEU A 72 -41.69 20.20 -53.30
N SER A 73 -42.91 19.69 -53.22
CA SER A 73 -43.51 19.12 -52.02
C SER A 73 -43.42 17.61 -52.04
N VAL A 74 -43.08 17.01 -50.91
CA VAL A 74 -43.06 15.54 -50.72
C VAL A 74 -43.87 15.21 -49.48
N SER A 75 -44.91 14.38 -49.63
CA SER A 75 -45.87 14.13 -48.55
C SER A 75 -46.48 12.73 -48.56
N SER A 76 -46.82 12.27 -47.37
CA SER A 76 -47.54 11.03 -47.04
C SER A 76 -48.47 11.36 -45.84
N PRO A 77 -49.39 10.48 -45.39
CA PRO A 77 -50.22 10.80 -44.21
C PRO A 77 -49.41 11.12 -42.94
N ASP A 78 -48.18 10.59 -42.82
CA ASP A 78 -47.33 10.71 -41.63
C ASP A 78 -46.25 11.82 -41.72
N PHE A 79 -46.04 12.46 -42.89
CA PHE A 79 -45.06 13.53 -43.07
C PHE A 79 -45.37 14.41 -44.28
N ALA A 80 -45.01 15.70 -44.23
CA ALA A 80 -45.08 16.60 -45.38
C ALA A 80 -43.96 17.65 -45.30
N GLU A 81 -43.14 17.72 -46.35
CA GLU A 81 -42.05 18.69 -46.48
C GLU A 81 -42.15 19.42 -47.83
N THR A 82 -41.52 20.59 -47.96
CA THR A 82 -41.57 21.39 -49.20
C THR A 82 -40.31 22.24 -49.36
N PHE A 83 -39.75 22.21 -50.56
CA PHE A 83 -38.42 22.72 -50.88
C PHE A 83 -38.50 23.74 -52.02
N ALA A 84 -37.87 24.90 -51.85
CA ALA A 84 -37.76 25.89 -52.91
C ALA A 84 -36.68 25.47 -53.90
N ILE A 85 -37.05 25.35 -55.18
CA ILE A 85 -36.15 24.92 -56.27
C ILE A 85 -36.21 25.92 -57.43
N ARG A 86 -35.23 25.86 -58.36
CA ARG A 86 -35.11 26.81 -59.47
C ARG A 86 -34.75 26.10 -60.77
N VAL A 87 -35.40 26.49 -61.85
CA VAL A 87 -35.03 26.14 -63.23
C VAL A 87 -34.42 27.39 -63.88
N ALA A 88 -33.23 27.29 -64.49
CA ALA A 88 -32.49 28.42 -65.04
C ALA A 88 -32.01 28.22 -66.49
N SER A 89 -31.95 26.98 -66.98
CA SER A 89 -31.64 26.66 -68.38
C SER A 89 -32.51 25.52 -68.91
N GLN A 90 -32.24 25.07 -70.14
CA GLN A 90 -32.76 23.80 -70.68
C GLN A 90 -31.59 22.84 -70.85
N ARG A 91 -31.80 21.57 -70.48
CA ARG A 91 -30.74 20.59 -70.23
C ARG A 91 -29.83 20.32 -71.46
N PRO A 92 -28.53 20.03 -71.23
CA PRO A 92 -27.71 19.20 -72.11
C PRO A 92 -28.28 17.77 -72.30
N GLY A 93 -27.59 16.93 -73.06
CA GLY A 93 -28.02 15.55 -73.34
C GLY A 93 -28.12 14.65 -72.09
N PRO A 94 -28.69 13.44 -72.24
CA PRO A 94 -28.69 12.47 -71.15
C PRO A 94 -27.26 12.04 -70.84
N ASP A 95 -26.83 12.35 -69.62
CA ASP A 95 -25.92 11.48 -68.89
C ASP A 95 -26.75 10.46 -68.10
N ASP A 96 -26.20 9.25 -68.01
CA ASP A 96 -26.79 8.03 -67.44
C ASP A 96 -25.84 7.33 -66.44
N GLY A 97 -24.69 7.95 -66.06
CA GLY A 97 -23.68 7.37 -65.17
C GLY A 97 -23.54 8.09 -63.83
N PRO A 98 -23.39 7.39 -62.69
CA PRO A 98 -23.10 8.06 -61.41
C PRO A 98 -21.64 8.56 -61.35
N PRO A 99 -21.36 9.67 -60.65
CA PRO A 99 -20.03 10.25 -60.56
C PRO A 99 -19.13 9.44 -59.63
N ALA A 100 -17.82 9.67 -59.73
CA ALA A 100 -16.85 9.01 -58.85
C ALA A 100 -17.09 9.35 -57.34
N PRO A 101 -16.96 8.37 -56.42
CA PRO A 101 -17.03 8.63 -54.98
C PRO A 101 -15.99 9.65 -54.50
N PRO A 102 -16.32 10.54 -53.54
CA PRO A 102 -15.36 11.48 -52.96
C PRO A 102 -14.11 10.79 -52.39
N GLN A 103 -12.95 11.37 -52.69
CA GLN A 103 -11.62 10.89 -52.27
C GLN A 103 -11.01 11.81 -51.20
N ASP A 104 -9.93 11.35 -50.57
CA ASP A 104 -9.19 12.09 -49.52
C ASP A 104 -10.09 12.63 -48.40
N VAL A 105 -11.16 11.88 -48.09
CA VAL A 105 -12.11 12.24 -47.04
C VAL A 105 -11.39 12.27 -45.70
N SER A 106 -11.71 13.26 -44.87
CA SER A 106 -11.16 13.42 -43.53
C SER A 106 -12.22 14.03 -42.61
N ALA A 107 -12.15 13.70 -41.33
CA ALA A 107 -12.92 14.34 -40.27
C ALA A 107 -11.94 14.80 -39.18
N THR A 108 -12.23 15.92 -38.53
CA THR A 108 -11.39 16.48 -37.45
C THR A 108 -12.28 17.18 -36.44
N ALA A 109 -12.07 16.90 -35.16
CA ALA A 109 -12.90 17.37 -34.07
C ALA A 109 -12.43 18.71 -33.48
N ALA A 110 -13.42 19.56 -33.18
CA ALA A 110 -13.33 20.83 -32.49
C ALA A 110 -14.70 21.09 -31.82
N GLN A 111 -15.15 22.34 -31.62
CA GLN A 111 -16.55 22.63 -31.25
C GLN A 111 -17.58 22.15 -32.30
N ASN A 112 -17.12 21.76 -33.49
CA ASN A 112 -17.84 21.03 -34.51
C ASN A 112 -16.86 20.05 -35.19
N ASN A 113 -17.37 18.90 -35.62
CA ASN A 113 -16.65 18.01 -36.51
C ASN A 113 -16.60 18.66 -37.90
N TRP A 114 -15.39 18.96 -38.37
CA TRP A 114 -15.14 19.53 -39.69
C TRP A 114 -14.75 18.39 -40.63
N VAL A 115 -15.64 18.08 -41.58
CA VAL A 115 -15.50 17.00 -42.56
C VAL A 115 -15.10 17.63 -43.90
N ARG A 116 -14.05 17.13 -44.55
CA ARG A 116 -13.58 17.61 -45.86
C ARG A 116 -13.19 16.45 -46.78
N TRP A 117 -13.09 16.72 -48.07
CA TRP A 117 -12.67 15.77 -49.10
C TRP A 117 -12.00 16.51 -50.28
N SER A 118 -11.34 15.76 -51.16
CA SER A 118 -10.90 16.31 -52.46
C SER A 118 -12.10 16.51 -53.38
N GLU A 119 -12.15 17.66 -54.05
CA GLU A 119 -13.12 17.91 -55.12
C GLU A 119 -12.93 16.88 -56.26
N PRO A 120 -13.98 16.17 -56.70
CA PRO A 120 -13.84 15.15 -57.74
C PRO A 120 -13.35 15.73 -59.06
N THR A 121 -12.69 14.89 -59.86
CA THR A 121 -12.25 15.26 -61.22
C THR A 121 -13.38 15.28 -62.25
N ASP A 122 -14.60 14.90 -61.85
CA ASP A 122 -15.80 14.92 -62.69
C ASP A 122 -16.41 16.33 -62.73
N PRO A 123 -16.48 16.98 -63.91
CA PRO A 123 -16.85 18.39 -64.04
C PRO A 123 -18.35 18.68 -63.88
N ASP A 124 -19.16 17.67 -63.58
CA ASP A 124 -20.62 17.78 -63.40
C ASP A 124 -21.10 17.56 -61.95
N VAL A 125 -20.22 17.28 -60.99
CA VAL A 125 -20.60 17.21 -59.56
C VAL A 125 -21.04 18.59 -59.08
N VAL A 126 -22.25 18.68 -58.52
CA VAL A 126 -22.85 19.96 -58.08
C VAL A 126 -23.11 20.05 -56.58
N THR A 127 -23.17 18.91 -55.88
CA THR A 127 -23.40 18.88 -54.43
C THR A 127 -22.96 17.54 -53.84
N TRP A 128 -22.71 17.54 -52.53
CA TRP A 128 -22.37 16.35 -51.76
C TRP A 128 -23.32 16.19 -50.57
N LEU A 129 -23.67 14.95 -50.26
CA LEU A 129 -24.34 14.55 -49.02
C LEU A 129 -23.31 13.98 -48.06
N VAL A 130 -23.23 14.53 -46.84
CA VAL A 130 -22.46 13.94 -45.73
C VAL A 130 -23.37 13.09 -44.85
N GLN A 131 -22.94 11.86 -44.58
CA GLN A 131 -23.61 10.94 -43.67
C GLN A 131 -22.74 10.70 -42.43
N ARG A 132 -23.39 10.53 -41.27
CA ARG A 132 -22.76 10.22 -39.97
C ARG A 132 -23.27 8.89 -39.41
N SER A 133 -22.44 8.20 -38.64
CA SER A 133 -22.84 7.12 -37.75
C SER A 133 -22.03 7.15 -36.45
N SER A 134 -22.52 6.49 -35.40
CA SER A 134 -21.75 6.20 -34.17
C SER A 134 -20.95 4.90 -34.26
N ASP A 135 -21.10 4.13 -35.35
CA ASP A 135 -20.37 2.90 -35.63
C ASP A 135 -19.82 2.98 -37.07
N SER A 136 -18.61 2.45 -37.30
CA SER A 136 -17.94 2.50 -38.61
C SER A 136 -18.71 1.80 -39.75
N ASN A 137 -19.67 0.95 -39.43
CA ASN A 137 -20.49 0.19 -40.37
C ASN A 137 -21.88 0.82 -40.61
N GLY A 138 -22.35 1.65 -39.67
CA GLY A 138 -23.72 2.18 -39.64
C GLY A 138 -24.51 1.73 -38.39
N PRO A 139 -25.79 2.15 -38.24
CA PRO A 139 -26.63 2.77 -39.25
C PRO A 139 -26.25 4.23 -39.54
N TRP A 140 -26.33 4.58 -40.81
CA TRP A 140 -26.01 5.91 -41.32
C TRP A 140 -27.23 6.84 -41.24
N ILE A 141 -27.01 8.06 -40.77
CA ILE A 141 -27.97 9.16 -40.84
C ILE A 141 -27.41 10.25 -41.75
N ASP A 142 -28.30 10.86 -42.53
CA ASP A 142 -27.96 12.02 -43.36
C ASP A 142 -27.79 13.25 -42.45
N VAL A 143 -26.69 13.98 -42.59
CA VAL A 143 -26.40 15.18 -41.78
C VAL A 143 -26.86 16.43 -42.51
N SER A 144 -26.33 16.66 -43.70
CA SER A 144 -26.70 17.77 -44.57
C SER A 144 -26.10 17.59 -45.97
N THR A 145 -26.59 18.40 -46.91
CA THR A 145 -25.98 18.61 -48.22
C THR A 145 -25.17 19.90 -48.26
N THR A 146 -24.14 19.93 -49.09
CA THR A 146 -23.25 21.08 -49.28
C THR A 146 -22.86 21.24 -50.76
N ALA A 147 -22.57 22.47 -51.18
CA ALA A 147 -22.10 22.80 -52.54
C ALA A 147 -20.62 23.24 -52.54
N VAL A 148 -19.89 22.92 -51.48
CA VAL A 148 -18.43 23.02 -51.36
C VAL A 148 -17.89 21.71 -50.77
N PRO A 149 -16.61 21.35 -50.98
CA PRO A 149 -16.05 20.07 -50.51
C PRO A 149 -15.77 19.98 -49.00
N GLU A 150 -16.62 20.62 -48.18
CA GLU A 150 -16.59 20.54 -46.72
C GLU A 150 -17.98 20.71 -46.07
N LEU A 151 -18.11 20.18 -44.85
CA LEU A 151 -19.23 20.41 -43.94
C LEU A 151 -18.73 20.57 -42.49
N ARG A 152 -19.48 21.35 -41.69
CA ARG A 152 -19.34 21.39 -40.23
C ARG A 152 -20.57 20.79 -39.58
N ASP A 153 -20.35 19.90 -38.62
CA ASP A 153 -21.40 19.15 -37.93
C ASP A 153 -21.23 19.21 -36.41
N VAL A 154 -22.34 19.32 -35.68
CA VAL A 154 -22.38 19.30 -34.22
C VAL A 154 -23.19 18.07 -33.80
N PRO A 155 -22.55 16.98 -33.35
CA PRO A 155 -23.24 15.84 -32.78
C PRO A 155 -24.06 16.22 -31.54
N PRO A 156 -25.18 15.51 -31.28
CA PRO A 156 -26.09 15.84 -30.17
C PRO A 156 -25.57 15.42 -28.79
N VAL A 157 -24.48 14.65 -28.74
CA VAL A 157 -23.79 14.15 -27.54
C VAL A 157 -22.30 14.11 -27.87
N PRO A 158 -21.38 14.40 -26.93
CA PRO A 158 -19.95 14.18 -27.15
C PRO A 158 -19.63 12.71 -27.45
N GLY A 159 -18.67 12.47 -28.34
CA GLY A 159 -18.20 11.15 -28.70
C GLY A 159 -17.47 11.12 -30.05
N ILE A 160 -16.82 10.00 -30.33
CA ILE A 160 -16.19 9.73 -31.64
C ILE A 160 -17.29 9.30 -32.62
N TYR A 161 -17.33 9.94 -33.80
CA TYR A 161 -18.30 9.66 -34.85
C TYR A 161 -17.62 9.31 -36.17
N PHE A 162 -18.29 8.48 -36.96
CA PHE A 162 -17.84 8.04 -38.27
C PHE A 162 -18.59 8.80 -39.36
N TYR A 163 -17.89 9.18 -40.43
CA TYR A 163 -18.42 9.95 -41.55
C TYR A 163 -18.09 9.30 -42.88
N ARG A 164 -18.97 9.53 -43.86
CA ARG A 164 -18.74 9.24 -45.29
C ARG A 164 -19.54 10.22 -46.14
N VAL A 165 -19.14 10.38 -47.40
CA VAL A 165 -19.66 11.40 -48.30
C VAL A 165 -20.11 10.76 -49.62
N VAL A 166 -21.21 11.26 -50.19
CA VAL A 166 -21.73 10.85 -51.50
C VAL A 166 -21.74 12.08 -52.41
N ALA A 167 -21.19 11.96 -53.62
CA ALA A 167 -21.26 12.98 -54.66
C ALA A 167 -22.55 12.86 -55.47
N ILE A 168 -23.09 14.00 -55.93
CA ILE A 168 -24.30 14.08 -56.74
C ILE A 168 -24.04 15.01 -57.94
N ASP A 169 -24.28 14.47 -59.14
CA ASP A 169 -23.99 15.10 -60.44
C ASP A 169 -25.11 16.03 -60.94
N LEU A 170 -24.87 16.74 -62.05
CA LEU A 170 -25.81 17.61 -62.76
C LEU A 170 -26.90 16.85 -63.54
N ALA A 171 -26.90 15.52 -63.57
CA ALA A 171 -28.02 14.70 -64.05
C ALA A 171 -29.00 14.33 -62.91
N GLY A 172 -28.55 14.34 -61.65
CA GLY A 172 -29.22 13.92 -60.44
C GLY A 172 -28.89 12.48 -60.00
N ASN A 173 -27.82 11.86 -60.52
CA ASN A 173 -27.36 10.54 -60.09
C ASN A 173 -26.39 10.66 -58.89
N TRP A 174 -26.19 9.56 -58.16
CA TRP A 174 -25.49 9.52 -56.87
C TRP A 174 -24.32 8.55 -56.94
N SER A 175 -23.14 8.95 -56.45
CA SER A 175 -21.99 8.05 -56.34
C SER A 175 -22.23 6.92 -55.33
N ASP A 176 -21.40 5.87 -55.38
CA ASP A 176 -21.18 5.08 -54.16
C ASP A 176 -20.60 5.97 -53.04
N PRO A 177 -20.80 5.64 -51.75
CA PRO A 177 -20.20 6.39 -50.65
C PRO A 177 -18.67 6.32 -50.69
N SER A 178 -18.03 7.37 -50.19
CA SER A 178 -16.59 7.40 -49.90
C SER A 178 -16.17 6.31 -48.91
N SER A 179 -14.85 6.16 -48.74
CA SER A 179 -14.28 5.55 -47.53
C SER A 179 -14.85 6.18 -46.26
N VAL A 180 -15.01 5.36 -45.22
CA VAL A 180 -15.43 5.81 -43.89
C VAL A 180 -14.24 6.38 -43.13
N VAL A 181 -14.46 7.50 -42.44
CA VAL A 181 -13.44 8.19 -41.62
C VAL A 181 -13.95 8.44 -40.20
N SER A 182 -13.05 8.47 -39.22
CA SER A 182 -13.35 8.73 -37.81
C SER A 182 -13.06 10.19 -37.43
N SER A 183 -13.86 10.76 -36.52
CA SER A 183 -13.59 12.06 -35.90
C SER A 183 -12.76 11.99 -34.61
N ASP A 184 -12.05 10.88 -34.34
CA ASP A 184 -11.14 10.72 -33.19
C ASP A 184 -10.12 11.88 -33.14
N ASN A 185 -9.52 12.21 -34.28
CA ASN A 185 -8.49 13.24 -34.41
C ASN A 185 -8.98 14.65 -34.02
N VAL A 186 -8.59 15.12 -32.84
CA VAL A 186 -8.83 16.49 -32.37
C VAL A 186 -7.83 17.48 -32.98
N ALA A 187 -8.35 18.54 -33.60
CA ALA A 187 -7.59 19.77 -33.83
C ALA A 187 -8.51 20.99 -33.68
N MET A 188 -8.43 21.64 -32.52
CA MET A 188 -9.28 22.77 -32.13
C MET A 188 -8.46 24.06 -32.01
N THR A 189 -9.11 25.19 -32.28
CA THR A 189 -8.58 26.54 -32.03
C THR A 189 -9.72 27.42 -31.52
N LEU A 190 -9.47 28.21 -30.48
CA LEU A 190 -10.45 29.15 -29.89
C LEU A 190 -9.74 30.40 -29.38
N GLU A 191 -10.32 31.57 -29.63
CA GLU A 191 -9.89 32.84 -29.04
C GLU A 191 -10.61 33.02 -27.70
N VAL A 192 -9.85 33.24 -26.62
CA VAL A 192 -10.35 33.37 -25.25
C VAL A 192 -9.81 34.66 -24.64
N GLY A 193 -10.72 35.51 -24.15
CA GLY A 193 -10.42 36.79 -23.50
C GLY A 193 -10.38 36.70 -21.98
N PRO A 194 -10.25 37.86 -21.28
CA PRO A 194 -10.14 37.92 -19.82
C PRO A 194 -11.32 37.33 -19.03
N ASP A 195 -12.49 37.19 -19.66
CA ASP A 195 -13.68 36.56 -19.05
C ASP A 195 -13.57 35.03 -18.93
N GLY A 196 -12.54 34.41 -19.51
CA GLY A 196 -12.33 32.95 -19.54
C GLY A 196 -13.06 32.24 -20.68
N GLY A 197 -12.91 30.92 -20.78
CA GLY A 197 -13.55 30.11 -21.83
C GLY A 197 -13.17 28.63 -21.83
N ASP A 198 -14.02 27.83 -22.48
CA ASP A 198 -13.93 26.36 -22.51
C ASP A 198 -13.55 25.85 -23.91
N LEU A 199 -12.43 25.11 -23.99
CA LEU A 199 -12.04 24.35 -25.16
C LEU A 199 -12.44 22.88 -24.98
N VAL A 200 -13.68 22.55 -25.38
CA VAL A 200 -14.24 21.20 -25.36
C VAL A 200 -14.54 20.74 -26.80
N PRO A 201 -13.71 19.87 -27.39
CA PRO A 201 -14.00 19.22 -28.66
C PRO A 201 -15.17 18.23 -28.57
N THR A 202 -15.84 18.04 -29.71
CA THR A 202 -16.96 17.10 -29.92
C THR A 202 -16.67 15.63 -29.56
N THR A 203 -15.40 15.22 -29.42
CA THR A 203 -15.01 13.85 -29.04
C THR A 203 -15.25 13.52 -27.58
N GLY A 204 -15.22 14.51 -26.69
CA GLY A 204 -15.15 14.29 -25.24
C GLY A 204 -13.82 13.70 -24.74
N THR A 205 -12.80 13.55 -25.60
CA THR A 205 -11.51 12.93 -25.22
C THR A 205 -10.57 13.86 -24.43
N VAL A 206 -10.85 15.17 -24.44
CA VAL A 206 -10.11 16.22 -23.75
C VAL A 206 -11.03 17.40 -23.48
N ALA A 207 -10.83 18.10 -22.37
CA ALA A 207 -11.39 19.42 -22.09
C ALA A 207 -10.31 20.31 -21.47
N LEU A 208 -10.23 21.57 -21.90
CA LEU A 208 -9.35 22.59 -21.33
C LEU A 208 -10.19 23.80 -20.92
N HIS A 209 -10.28 24.05 -19.62
CA HIS A 209 -10.95 25.21 -19.04
C HIS A 209 -9.93 26.32 -18.74
N ILE A 210 -10.15 27.51 -19.28
CA ILE A 210 -9.39 28.73 -18.97
C ILE A 210 -10.28 29.62 -18.08
N PRO A 211 -9.99 29.77 -16.77
CA PRO A 211 -10.86 30.56 -15.89
C PRO A 211 -10.73 32.06 -16.15
N ALA A 212 -11.75 32.82 -15.71
CA ALA A 212 -11.74 34.28 -15.77
C ALA A 212 -10.53 34.86 -15.03
N GLY A 213 -9.84 35.81 -15.67
CA GLY A 213 -8.61 36.43 -15.18
C GLY A 213 -7.32 35.65 -15.48
N ALA A 214 -7.38 34.43 -16.02
CA ALA A 214 -6.19 33.66 -16.38
C ALA A 214 -5.38 34.26 -17.55
N VAL A 215 -6.00 35.11 -18.37
CA VAL A 215 -5.33 35.90 -19.43
C VAL A 215 -5.71 37.38 -19.33
N ALA A 216 -4.76 38.26 -19.66
CA ALA A 216 -4.94 39.72 -19.60
C ALA A 216 -5.50 40.34 -20.90
N ALA A 217 -5.55 39.56 -21.99
CA ALA A 217 -6.05 39.96 -23.30
C ALA A 217 -6.43 38.72 -24.14
N ASP A 218 -7.17 38.95 -25.22
CA ASP A 218 -7.65 37.92 -26.14
C ASP A 218 -6.49 37.07 -26.69
N THR A 219 -6.53 35.77 -26.40
CA THR A 219 -5.46 34.80 -26.65
C THR A 219 -5.99 33.62 -27.44
N VAL A 220 -5.30 33.26 -28.53
CA VAL A 220 -5.72 32.15 -29.40
C VAL A 220 -5.12 30.84 -28.90
N PHE A 221 -5.95 30.05 -28.21
CA PHE A 221 -5.62 28.74 -27.68
C PHE A 221 -5.84 27.63 -28.73
N THR A 222 -5.03 26.56 -28.66
CA THR A 222 -5.11 25.40 -29.55
C THR A 222 -5.02 24.08 -28.79
N ILE A 223 -5.76 23.07 -29.24
CA ILE A 223 -5.61 21.67 -28.84
C ILE A 223 -5.32 20.85 -30.10
N ARG A 224 -4.20 20.13 -30.14
CA ARG A 224 -3.82 19.24 -31.26
C ARG A 224 -3.51 17.84 -30.76
N GLN A 225 -4.19 16.83 -31.27
CA GLN A 225 -3.89 15.43 -30.99
C GLN A 225 -2.54 15.03 -31.61
N VAL A 226 -1.75 14.26 -30.88
CA VAL A 226 -0.46 13.70 -31.32
C VAL A 226 -0.64 12.18 -31.49
N PRO A 227 -0.71 11.66 -32.74
CA PRO A 227 -0.99 10.23 -32.97
C PRO A 227 0.15 9.28 -32.59
N HIS A 228 1.38 9.78 -32.58
CA HIS A 228 2.59 9.05 -32.18
C HIS A 228 3.33 9.90 -31.13
N PRO A 229 2.89 9.89 -29.87
CA PRO A 229 3.60 10.55 -28.79
C PRO A 229 4.91 9.81 -28.46
N PRO A 230 5.82 10.41 -27.68
CA PRO A 230 6.90 9.66 -27.05
C PRO A 230 6.36 8.58 -26.11
N ASP A 231 7.06 7.45 -26.03
CA ASP A 231 6.68 6.32 -25.16
C ASP A 231 6.56 6.71 -23.68
N ALA A 232 5.74 5.98 -22.92
CA ALA A 232 5.62 6.18 -21.48
C ALA A 232 6.93 5.88 -20.73
N ASN A 233 7.04 6.42 -19.52
CA ASN A 233 8.13 6.05 -18.60
C ASN A 233 8.10 4.54 -18.31
N THR A 234 9.26 3.92 -18.06
CA THR A 234 9.36 2.52 -17.61
C THR A 234 8.50 2.28 -16.36
N ASN A 235 7.87 1.10 -16.26
CA ASN A 235 6.86 0.78 -15.24
C ASN A 235 5.60 1.67 -15.31
N ARG A 236 5.31 2.23 -16.50
CA ARG A 236 4.06 2.93 -16.85
C ARG A 236 3.62 2.64 -18.28
N ILE A 237 2.36 2.95 -18.58
CA ILE A 237 1.78 2.98 -19.93
C ILE A 237 0.98 4.27 -20.14
N LEU A 238 0.93 4.80 -21.36
CA LEU A 238 -0.01 5.87 -21.71
C LEU A 238 -1.42 5.28 -21.81
N VAL A 239 -2.38 5.91 -21.12
CA VAL A 239 -3.79 5.48 -21.04
C VAL A 239 -4.75 6.49 -21.67
N SER A 240 -4.27 7.57 -22.29
CA SER A 240 -5.12 8.48 -23.07
C SER A 240 -4.55 8.76 -24.46
N ARG A 241 -5.39 9.37 -25.32
CA ARG A 241 -4.88 10.17 -26.45
C ARG A 241 -3.97 11.28 -25.89
N SER A 242 -2.91 11.61 -26.61
CA SER A 242 -1.97 12.67 -26.24
C SER A 242 -2.30 13.97 -26.97
N PHE A 243 -2.25 15.11 -26.27
CA PHE A 243 -2.66 16.41 -26.80
C PHE A 243 -1.62 17.50 -26.54
N GLU A 244 -1.18 18.14 -27.61
CA GLU A 244 -0.34 19.34 -27.60
C GLU A 244 -1.22 20.59 -27.48
N LEU A 245 -0.97 21.35 -26.41
CA LEU A 245 -1.72 22.55 -26.08
C LEU A 245 -0.88 23.79 -26.42
N GLY A 246 -1.52 24.81 -26.98
CA GLY A 246 -0.86 26.05 -27.40
C GLY A 246 -1.70 27.29 -27.08
N PRO A 247 -1.09 28.49 -27.09
CA PRO A 247 0.23 28.77 -27.63
C PRO A 247 1.39 28.47 -26.64
N THR A 248 2.50 27.95 -27.17
CA THR A 248 3.68 27.57 -26.39
C THR A 248 4.26 28.74 -25.61
N GLY A 249 4.63 28.51 -24.35
CA GLY A 249 5.17 29.54 -23.45
C GLY A 249 4.11 30.30 -22.65
N THR A 250 2.82 30.04 -22.85
CA THR A 250 1.74 30.51 -21.97
C THR A 250 1.94 29.96 -20.56
N GLN A 251 1.80 30.83 -19.56
CA GLN A 251 1.84 30.52 -18.13
C GLN A 251 0.58 31.08 -17.47
N PHE A 252 0.03 30.37 -16.49
CA PHE A 252 -1.14 30.80 -15.70
C PHE A 252 -0.70 31.15 -14.27
N ASP A 253 -1.39 32.11 -13.65
CA ASP A 253 -1.13 32.47 -12.25
C ASP A 253 -1.61 31.34 -11.31
N SER A 254 -0.93 31.15 -10.19
CA SER A 254 -1.30 30.21 -9.13
C SER A 254 -2.68 30.50 -8.52
N VAL A 255 -3.20 31.74 -8.66
CA VAL A 255 -4.57 32.10 -8.24
C VAL A 255 -5.65 31.87 -9.31
N ALA A 256 -5.26 31.56 -10.55
CA ALA A 256 -6.18 31.28 -11.66
C ALA A 256 -5.59 30.25 -12.67
N PRO A 257 -5.22 29.03 -12.21
CA PRO A 257 -4.69 27.99 -13.09
C PRO A 257 -5.75 27.49 -14.07
N ALA A 258 -5.33 27.12 -15.29
CA ALA A 258 -6.20 26.42 -16.22
C ALA A 258 -6.39 24.96 -15.78
N THR A 259 -7.52 24.35 -16.13
CA THR A 259 -7.83 22.96 -15.78
C THR A 259 -7.80 22.08 -17.03
N LEU A 260 -7.04 20.99 -16.99
CA LEU A 260 -7.11 19.92 -17.99
C LEU A 260 -7.98 18.78 -17.45
N THR A 261 -8.86 18.27 -18.29
CA THR A 261 -9.44 16.93 -18.11
C THR A 261 -9.11 16.10 -19.34
N LEU A 262 -8.55 14.91 -19.15
CA LEU A 262 -8.33 13.92 -20.19
C LEU A 262 -9.23 12.72 -19.94
N ALA A 263 -9.93 12.25 -20.98
CA ALA A 263 -10.54 10.92 -20.95
C ALA A 263 -9.42 9.88 -21.12
N PHE A 264 -9.45 8.84 -20.28
CA PHE A 264 -8.50 7.74 -20.33
C PHE A 264 -9.21 6.39 -20.47
N GLU A 265 -8.59 5.51 -21.23
CA GLU A 265 -8.98 4.14 -21.47
C GLU A 265 -7.77 3.28 -21.09
N ILE A 266 -7.87 2.57 -19.96
CA ILE A 266 -6.82 1.62 -19.55
C ILE A 266 -6.86 0.46 -20.56
N PRO A 267 -5.78 0.18 -21.30
CA PRO A 267 -5.73 -0.90 -22.27
C PRO A 267 -6.09 -2.25 -21.60
N PRO A 268 -6.95 -3.09 -22.21
CA PRO A 268 -7.38 -4.37 -21.63
C PRO A 268 -6.23 -5.34 -21.26
N GLU A 269 -5.04 -5.15 -21.83
CA GLU A 269 -3.81 -5.88 -21.55
C GLU A 269 -3.05 -5.42 -20.28
N TYR A 270 -3.40 -4.25 -19.69
CA TYR A 270 -2.81 -3.72 -18.44
C TYR A 270 -3.88 -3.32 -17.41
N PRO A 271 -4.81 -4.22 -17.02
CA PRO A 271 -5.88 -3.89 -16.08
C PRO A 271 -5.34 -3.63 -14.67
N LEU A 272 -5.72 -2.50 -14.07
CA LEU A 272 -5.40 -2.20 -12.67
C LEU A 272 -6.16 -3.14 -11.70
N PRO A 273 -5.55 -3.62 -10.60
CA PRO A 273 -6.24 -4.47 -9.63
C PRO A 273 -7.40 -3.73 -8.94
N THR A 274 -8.58 -4.35 -8.89
CA THR A 274 -9.74 -3.80 -8.18
C THR A 274 -9.44 -3.66 -6.68
N GLY A 275 -9.55 -2.45 -6.13
CA GLY A 275 -9.21 -2.18 -4.72
C GLY A 275 -7.77 -1.71 -4.50
N TYR A 276 -7.03 -1.39 -5.56
CA TYR A 276 -5.90 -0.45 -5.46
C TYR A 276 -6.37 0.85 -4.77
N PRO A 277 -5.50 1.55 -4.01
CA PRO A 277 -5.73 2.97 -3.74
C PRO A 277 -5.89 3.72 -5.06
N GLU A 278 -6.67 4.80 -5.06
CA GLU A 278 -6.77 5.69 -6.21
C GLU A 278 -5.50 6.53 -6.38
N ASP A 279 -4.46 5.88 -6.92
CA ASP A 279 -3.14 6.41 -7.33
C ASP A 279 -2.44 5.27 -8.10
N MET A 280 -1.91 5.42 -9.33
CA MET A 280 -1.39 6.60 -9.99
C MET A 280 -1.72 6.63 -11.51
N THR A 281 -3.00 6.62 -11.88
CA THR A 281 -3.40 7.18 -13.19
C THR A 281 -3.25 8.69 -13.10
N VAL A 282 -2.11 9.20 -13.55
CA VAL A 282 -1.73 10.61 -13.46
C VAL A 282 -1.78 11.25 -14.83
N ILE A 283 -1.97 12.56 -14.88
CA ILE A 283 -1.57 13.33 -16.05
C ILE A 283 -0.04 13.46 -16.02
N GLN A 284 0.58 13.30 -17.19
CA GLN A 284 1.97 13.62 -17.44
C GLN A 284 2.02 14.77 -18.45
N VAL A 285 2.99 15.67 -18.24
CA VAL A 285 3.33 16.75 -19.15
C VAL A 285 4.70 16.47 -19.78
N TRP A 286 4.80 16.65 -21.09
CA TRP A 286 6.09 16.62 -21.78
C TRP A 286 6.84 17.90 -21.45
N SER A 287 8.02 17.78 -20.84
CA SER A 287 8.87 18.89 -20.48
C SER A 287 10.34 18.45 -20.51
N ALA A 288 11.21 19.30 -21.08
CA ALA A 288 12.64 19.00 -21.27
C ALA A 288 12.92 17.60 -21.86
N ASP A 289 12.12 17.21 -22.87
CA ASP A 289 12.18 15.92 -23.58
C ASP A 289 11.94 14.66 -22.71
N GLN A 290 11.15 14.78 -21.63
CA GLN A 290 10.67 13.66 -20.82
C GLN A 290 9.20 13.84 -20.36
N TRP A 291 8.53 12.74 -20.02
CA TRP A 291 7.22 12.75 -19.37
C TRP A 291 7.34 12.99 -17.87
N VAL A 292 6.95 14.19 -17.43
CA VAL A 292 6.91 14.61 -16.03
C VAL A 292 5.49 14.44 -15.49
N THR A 293 5.32 13.66 -14.43
CA THR A 293 4.05 13.54 -13.71
C THR A 293 3.63 14.89 -13.13
N THR A 294 2.36 15.28 -13.31
CA THR A 294 1.80 16.51 -12.72
C THR A 294 1.60 16.39 -11.20
N GLY A 295 1.10 17.44 -10.56
CA GLY A 295 0.58 17.33 -9.18
C GLY A 295 -0.60 16.35 -9.09
N VAL A 296 -1.08 16.13 -7.85
CA VAL A 296 -2.22 15.26 -7.53
C VAL A 296 -3.38 15.56 -8.50
N ALA A 297 -3.83 14.51 -9.18
CA ALA A 297 -4.91 14.59 -10.17
C ALA A 297 -6.20 14.01 -9.55
N ASP A 298 -7.32 14.60 -9.92
CA ASP A 298 -8.65 14.12 -9.55
C ASP A 298 -9.09 13.05 -10.57
N VAL A 299 -9.31 11.81 -10.11
CA VAL A 299 -9.50 10.63 -10.96
C VAL A 299 -10.94 10.13 -10.84
N ASP A 300 -11.80 10.55 -11.77
CA ASP A 300 -13.17 10.04 -11.86
C ASP A 300 -13.18 8.72 -12.64
N LEU A 301 -13.10 7.61 -11.89
CA LEU A 301 -13.20 6.24 -12.40
C LEU A 301 -14.59 5.89 -12.97
N ALA A 302 -15.65 6.63 -12.61
CA ALA A 302 -17.01 6.37 -13.09
C ALA A 302 -17.27 6.98 -14.48
N ASN A 303 -16.63 8.11 -14.78
CA ASN A 303 -16.68 8.77 -16.09
C ASN A 303 -15.44 8.51 -16.96
N GLY A 304 -14.39 7.86 -16.43
CA GLY A 304 -13.17 7.53 -17.16
C GLY A 304 -12.30 8.74 -17.45
N THR A 305 -12.23 9.69 -16.51
CA THR A 305 -11.54 10.97 -16.71
C THR A 305 -10.58 11.29 -15.59
N VAL A 306 -9.40 11.82 -15.94
CA VAL A 306 -8.43 12.35 -14.99
C VAL A 306 -8.29 13.86 -15.21
N THR A 307 -8.27 14.62 -14.12
CA THR A 307 -8.32 16.09 -14.12
C THR A 307 -7.17 16.68 -13.30
N VAL A 308 -6.52 17.73 -13.81
CA VAL A 308 -5.46 18.44 -13.06
C VAL A 308 -5.45 19.94 -13.35
N GLN A 309 -5.02 20.72 -12.36
CA GLN A 309 -4.71 22.14 -12.53
C GLN A 309 -3.32 22.30 -13.16
N MET A 310 -3.23 23.02 -14.28
CA MET A 310 -2.00 23.28 -15.01
C MET A 310 -1.51 24.72 -14.81
N ALA A 311 -0.19 24.87 -14.74
CA ALA A 311 0.46 26.18 -14.72
C ALA A 311 0.90 26.66 -16.12
N HIS A 312 0.92 25.79 -17.14
CA HIS A 312 1.41 26.12 -18.48
C HIS A 312 0.90 25.16 -19.56
N LEU A 313 1.04 25.55 -20.83
CA LEU A 313 0.67 24.74 -22.00
C LEU A 313 1.88 23.98 -22.56
N SER A 314 1.68 22.69 -22.86
CA SER A 314 2.66 21.77 -23.47
C SER A 314 1.90 20.56 -24.08
N LEU A 315 2.62 19.50 -24.46
CA LEU A 315 2.06 18.17 -24.71
C LEU A 315 1.70 17.47 -23.39
N TYR A 316 0.48 16.92 -23.31
CA TYR A 316 -0.05 16.21 -22.15
C TYR A 316 -0.64 14.85 -22.55
N ALA A 317 -0.56 13.87 -21.64
CA ALA A 317 -1.25 12.57 -21.73
C ALA A 317 -1.54 12.03 -20.32
N ALA A 318 -2.50 11.13 -20.18
CA ALA A 318 -2.65 10.33 -18.96
C ALA A 318 -1.78 9.08 -19.03
N ALA A 319 -1.14 8.71 -17.92
CA ALA A 319 -0.34 7.49 -17.80
C ALA A 319 -0.60 6.78 -16.47
N SER A 320 -0.62 5.44 -16.48
CA SER A 320 -0.84 4.62 -15.29
C SER A 320 0.34 3.71 -14.98
N VAL A 321 0.45 3.21 -13.75
CA VAL A 321 1.60 2.45 -13.22
C VAL A 321 1.45 0.94 -13.43
N THR A 322 2.56 0.30 -13.79
CA THR A 322 2.70 -1.16 -13.87
C THR A 322 3.82 -1.59 -12.92
N ASP A 323 3.49 -2.29 -11.84
CA ASP A 323 4.46 -2.69 -10.80
C ASP A 323 5.61 -3.52 -11.42
N PRO A 324 6.89 -3.22 -11.14
CA PRO A 324 8.00 -4.03 -11.64
C PRO A 324 8.06 -5.45 -11.05
N HIS A 325 7.25 -5.79 -10.03
CA HIS A 325 7.22 -7.11 -9.43
C HIS A 325 6.02 -7.94 -9.91
N GLY A 326 6.31 -9.05 -10.61
CA GLY A 326 5.29 -9.97 -11.10
C GLY A 326 4.34 -9.34 -12.12
N GLY A 327 3.19 -9.97 -12.35
CA GLY A 327 2.18 -9.50 -13.30
C GLY A 327 2.62 -9.45 -14.78
N TYR A 328 3.84 -9.91 -15.08
CA TYR A 328 4.44 -9.88 -16.42
C TYR A 328 3.56 -10.58 -17.47
N SER A 329 3.33 -9.91 -18.60
CA SER A 329 2.69 -10.51 -19.78
C SER A 329 3.73 -11.18 -20.70
N ASP A 330 3.30 -12.15 -21.51
CA ASP A 330 4.19 -12.90 -22.44
C ASP A 330 4.91 -12.03 -23.49
N SER A 331 4.50 -10.76 -23.64
CA SER A 331 5.10 -9.77 -24.54
C SER A 331 5.85 -8.64 -23.82
N THR A 332 5.99 -8.68 -22.50
CA THR A 332 6.58 -7.57 -21.75
C THR A 332 8.11 -7.55 -21.80
N ASN A 333 8.67 -6.34 -21.94
CA ASN A 333 10.10 -6.10 -21.75
C ASN A 333 10.45 -5.83 -20.27
N LEU A 334 9.48 -5.79 -19.35
CA LEU A 334 9.74 -5.58 -17.91
C LEU A 334 10.68 -6.64 -17.30
N CYS A 335 10.69 -7.86 -17.86
CA CYS A 335 11.65 -8.91 -17.51
C CYS A 335 13.12 -8.45 -17.65
N LEU A 336 13.40 -7.52 -18.56
CA LEU A 336 14.73 -6.98 -18.81
C LEU A 336 15.21 -5.97 -17.74
N ASN A 337 14.34 -5.56 -16.82
CA ASN A 337 14.74 -4.78 -15.64
C ASN A 337 15.62 -5.63 -14.70
N CYS A 338 15.38 -6.95 -14.66
CA CYS A 338 16.06 -7.89 -13.77
C CYS A 338 16.98 -8.87 -14.51
N HIS A 339 16.66 -9.24 -15.75
CA HIS A 339 17.34 -10.31 -16.50
C HIS A 339 17.94 -9.85 -17.83
N ASP A 340 18.98 -10.54 -18.29
CA ASP A 340 19.49 -10.47 -19.67
C ASP A 340 19.55 -11.88 -20.25
N VAL A 341 18.97 -12.08 -21.44
CA VAL A 341 18.88 -13.37 -22.12
C VAL A 341 20.09 -13.69 -23.01
N HIS A 342 20.96 -12.72 -23.30
CA HIS A 342 22.07 -12.83 -24.25
C HIS A 342 23.42 -12.30 -23.75
N GLY A 343 23.47 -11.54 -22.64
CA GLY A 343 24.67 -10.93 -22.09
C GLY A 343 24.81 -10.93 -20.55
N ALA A 344 23.97 -11.69 -19.84
CA ALA A 344 23.89 -11.70 -18.36
C ALA A 344 25.24 -11.66 -17.64
N ALA A 345 25.38 -10.71 -16.72
CA ALA A 345 26.56 -10.58 -15.87
C ALA A 345 26.61 -11.66 -14.78
N SER A 346 25.45 -12.12 -14.29
CA SER A 346 25.39 -13.21 -13.33
C SER A 346 25.69 -14.57 -13.98
N PRO A 347 26.62 -15.37 -13.42
CA PRO A 347 26.99 -16.67 -13.98
C PRO A 347 25.92 -17.77 -13.83
N THR A 348 24.83 -17.52 -13.08
CA THR A 348 23.92 -18.59 -12.62
C THR A 348 22.43 -18.35 -12.88
N TYR A 349 21.96 -17.09 -12.89
CA TYR A 349 20.51 -16.78 -12.82
C TYR A 349 19.98 -15.84 -13.92
N LEU A 350 20.75 -15.65 -15.01
CA LEU A 350 20.46 -14.69 -16.08
C LEU A 350 20.22 -13.25 -15.60
N PHE A 351 20.65 -12.87 -14.38
CA PHE A 351 20.48 -11.50 -13.91
C PHE A 351 21.31 -10.51 -14.73
N ALA A 352 20.77 -9.31 -14.90
CA ALA A 352 21.43 -8.20 -15.58
C ALA A 352 22.66 -7.70 -14.79
N GLN A 353 22.64 -7.80 -13.45
CA GLN A 353 23.79 -7.54 -12.58
C GLN A 353 24.51 -8.84 -12.21
N LEU A 354 25.70 -8.74 -11.61
CA LEU A 354 26.54 -9.89 -11.26
C LEU A 354 25.89 -10.77 -10.15
N THR A 355 25.29 -10.13 -9.15
CA THR A 355 24.58 -10.78 -8.04
C THR A 355 23.08 -10.45 -8.01
N GLU A 356 22.30 -11.29 -7.32
CA GLU A 356 20.88 -11.02 -7.07
C GLU A 356 20.69 -9.71 -6.28
N LYS A 357 21.49 -9.50 -5.23
CA LYS A 357 21.45 -8.31 -4.39
C LYS A 357 21.66 -7.02 -5.19
N GLU A 358 22.69 -6.97 -6.06
CA GLU A 358 22.89 -5.83 -6.95
C GLU A 358 21.70 -5.61 -7.89
N THR A 359 21.01 -6.68 -8.31
CA THR A 359 19.82 -6.61 -9.15
C THR A 359 18.62 -6.00 -8.39
N CYS A 360 18.33 -6.48 -7.17
CA CYS A 360 17.26 -5.93 -6.34
C CYS A 360 17.55 -4.48 -5.88
N TYR A 361 18.82 -4.16 -5.61
CA TYR A 361 19.27 -2.82 -5.23
C TYR A 361 19.31 -1.83 -6.40
N GLN A 362 18.97 -2.21 -7.64
CA GLN A 362 18.65 -1.23 -8.69
C GLN A 362 17.38 -0.40 -8.36
N CYS A 363 16.53 -0.91 -7.44
CA CYS A 363 15.35 -0.20 -6.94
C CYS A 363 15.36 -0.01 -5.41
N HIS A 364 15.82 -1.01 -4.65
CA HIS A 364 15.71 -1.07 -3.19
C HIS A 364 16.93 -0.53 -2.41
N ASP A 365 17.73 0.34 -3.03
CA ASP A 365 18.81 1.10 -2.37
C ASP A 365 18.38 2.47 -1.83
N GLY A 366 17.06 2.71 -1.79
CA GLY A 366 16.46 3.99 -1.41
C GLY A 366 16.24 4.98 -2.56
N THR A 367 16.58 4.63 -3.81
CA THR A 367 16.45 5.55 -4.96
C THR A 367 15.26 5.29 -5.90
N GLY A 368 14.72 4.06 -5.95
CA GLY A 368 13.66 3.69 -6.92
C GLY A 368 12.36 3.14 -6.32
N ALA A 369 12.44 2.31 -5.28
CA ALA A 369 11.29 1.72 -4.60
C ALA A 369 10.83 2.56 -3.39
N SER A 370 9.62 2.29 -2.89
CA SER A 370 9.10 2.89 -1.65
C SER A 370 9.79 2.38 -0.36
N THR A 371 10.73 1.43 -0.48
CA THR A 371 11.43 0.80 0.65
C THR A 371 12.94 0.67 0.38
N ASP A 372 13.75 1.22 1.28
CA ASP A 372 15.21 1.11 1.28
C ASP A 372 15.65 -0.11 2.10
N ILE A 373 15.81 -1.25 1.42
CA ILE A 373 16.21 -2.51 2.05
C ILE A 373 17.72 -2.55 2.27
N ARG A 374 18.50 -1.83 1.46
CA ARG A 374 19.96 -1.71 1.63
C ARG A 374 20.33 -1.01 2.93
N SER A 375 19.64 0.06 3.29
CA SER A 375 19.81 0.77 4.57
C SER A 375 19.25 -0.02 5.75
N ALA A 376 18.16 -0.78 5.56
CA ALA A 376 17.66 -1.72 6.59
C ALA A 376 18.71 -2.78 6.97
N PHE A 377 19.49 -3.27 5.99
CA PHE A 377 20.67 -4.13 6.23
C PHE A 377 21.95 -3.36 6.58
N GLY A 378 21.97 -2.03 6.57
CA GLY A 378 23.16 -1.20 6.84
C GLY A 378 24.30 -1.35 5.80
N GLU A 379 24.00 -1.79 4.58
CA GLU A 379 25.02 -2.07 3.55
C GLU A 379 25.49 -0.80 2.81
N SER A 380 26.25 0.05 3.50
CA SER A 380 26.95 1.18 2.86
C SER A 380 27.88 0.70 1.73
N VAL A 381 28.55 -0.44 1.93
CA VAL A 381 29.25 -1.22 0.90
C VAL A 381 28.51 -2.54 0.72
N ILE A 382 28.21 -2.91 -0.52
CA ILE A 382 27.54 -4.17 -0.85
C ILE A 382 28.47 -5.33 -0.44
N GLY A 383 27.97 -6.25 0.37
CA GLY A 383 28.74 -7.33 1.02
C GLY A 383 29.14 -7.04 2.47
N ALA A 384 28.80 -5.88 3.04
CA ALA A 384 29.23 -5.48 4.38
C ALA A 384 28.20 -4.61 5.13
N SER A 385 27.58 -5.18 6.15
CA SER A 385 26.64 -4.48 7.04
C SER A 385 27.36 -3.66 8.12
N THR A 386 26.75 -2.55 8.53
CA THR A 386 27.09 -1.81 9.77
C THR A 386 26.17 -2.13 10.96
N LYS A 387 25.24 -3.09 10.82
CA LYS A 387 24.28 -3.48 11.86
C LYS A 387 24.91 -4.45 12.87
N THR A 388 24.50 -4.35 14.13
CA THR A 388 24.96 -5.21 15.24
C THR A 388 24.49 -6.65 15.07
N SER A 389 23.31 -6.86 14.49
CA SER A 389 22.87 -8.18 14.03
C SER A 389 22.10 -8.09 12.71
N TYR A 390 22.16 -9.15 11.90
CA TYR A 390 21.47 -9.23 10.61
C TYR A 390 21.22 -10.70 10.21
N HIS A 391 20.15 -10.97 9.46
CA HIS A 391 20.04 -12.22 8.70
C HIS A 391 21.19 -12.29 7.68
N PRO A 392 21.77 -13.46 7.36
CA PRO A 392 23.01 -13.59 6.55
C PRO A 392 22.81 -13.35 5.04
N VAL A 393 22.11 -12.27 4.68
CA VAL A 393 22.01 -11.69 3.34
C VAL A 393 23.13 -10.68 3.06
N PRO A 394 23.59 -9.84 4.02
CA PRO A 394 24.74 -8.96 3.82
C PRO A 394 26.03 -9.72 3.48
N ALA A 395 26.32 -10.74 4.27
CA ALA A 395 27.41 -11.69 4.08
C ALA A 395 27.04 -13.01 4.77
N ALA A 396 27.68 -14.10 4.33
CA ALA A 396 27.53 -15.41 4.94
C ALA A 396 28.00 -15.42 6.41
N THR A 397 27.20 -16.04 7.30
CA THR A 397 27.53 -16.25 8.72
C THR A 397 27.65 -17.74 8.98
N ASP A 398 28.73 -18.16 9.64
CA ASP A 398 29.06 -19.57 9.94
C ASP A 398 28.99 -20.55 8.75
N GLY A 399 29.18 -20.03 7.53
CA GLY A 399 29.13 -20.79 6.28
C GLY A 399 27.73 -20.93 5.66
N TYR A 400 26.72 -20.25 6.20
CA TYR A 400 25.38 -20.14 5.64
C TYR A 400 25.13 -18.74 5.09
N GLU A 401 24.53 -18.65 3.91
CA GLU A 401 24.25 -17.42 3.17
C GLU A 401 22.81 -17.48 2.66
N LEU A 402 22.09 -16.38 2.76
CA LEU A 402 20.74 -16.20 2.21
C LEU A 402 20.78 -15.19 1.06
N VAL A 403 19.91 -15.35 0.08
CA VAL A 403 19.66 -14.32 -0.94
C VAL A 403 18.30 -13.66 -0.71
N CYS A 404 18.08 -12.47 -1.26
CA CYS A 404 16.83 -11.72 -1.10
C CYS A 404 15.62 -12.56 -1.54
N SER A 405 15.79 -13.43 -2.53
CA SER A 405 14.74 -14.27 -3.09
C SER A 405 14.48 -15.58 -2.34
N ASP A 406 15.23 -15.91 -1.28
CA ASP A 406 14.82 -16.94 -0.33
C ASP A 406 13.61 -16.47 0.52
N CYS A 407 13.51 -15.16 0.72
CA CYS A 407 12.49 -14.47 1.54
C CYS A 407 11.43 -13.72 0.72
N HIS A 408 11.77 -13.19 -0.46
CA HIS A 408 10.87 -12.37 -1.28
C HIS A 408 10.70 -12.90 -2.71
N THR A 409 9.63 -12.50 -3.40
CA THR A 409 9.35 -12.91 -4.78
C THR A 409 9.13 -11.72 -5.73
N PRO A 410 10.12 -11.35 -6.57
CA PRO A 410 9.92 -10.37 -7.65
C PRO A 410 9.06 -10.91 -8.82
N HIS A 411 8.43 -12.08 -8.65
CA HIS A 411 7.58 -12.75 -9.64
C HIS A 411 6.10 -12.78 -9.22
N LYS A 412 5.69 -11.95 -8.24
CA LYS A 412 4.30 -11.79 -7.78
C LYS A 412 3.97 -10.32 -7.61
N LEU A 413 2.71 -9.96 -7.79
CA LEU A 413 2.20 -8.61 -7.52
C LEU A 413 2.05 -8.40 -6.01
N ARG A 414 2.31 -7.17 -5.55
CA ARG A 414 2.10 -6.75 -4.16
C ARG A 414 0.63 -6.74 -3.72
N SER A 415 -0.31 -6.70 -4.68
CA SER A 415 -1.74 -6.94 -4.42
C SER A 415 -2.00 -8.35 -3.90
N ASP A 416 -1.25 -9.34 -4.38
CA ASP A 416 -1.54 -10.75 -4.20
C ASP A 416 -0.80 -11.31 -2.99
N ILE A 417 0.48 -10.94 -2.84
CA ILE A 417 1.39 -11.38 -1.79
C ILE A 417 1.89 -10.17 -1.00
N THR A 418 1.55 -10.10 0.29
CA THR A 418 1.95 -9.00 1.18
C THR A 418 3.46 -9.03 1.44
N GLU A 419 4.10 -7.85 1.35
CA GLU A 419 5.55 -7.64 1.33
C GLU A 419 6.35 -8.58 0.39
N LEU A 420 5.67 -9.11 -0.64
CA LEU A 420 6.19 -10.14 -1.56
C LEU A 420 6.78 -11.37 -0.85
N LEU A 421 6.35 -11.69 0.37
CA LEU A 421 6.94 -12.74 1.19
C LEU A 421 6.71 -14.16 0.62
N ARG A 422 7.79 -14.92 0.52
CA ARG A 422 7.80 -16.37 0.23
C ARG A 422 8.88 -17.09 1.04
N VAL A 423 8.71 -18.39 1.26
CA VAL A 423 9.73 -19.24 1.89
C VAL A 423 9.55 -20.69 1.43
N TRP A 424 10.61 -21.52 1.47
CA TRP A 424 10.56 -22.92 1.03
C TRP A 424 10.43 -23.88 2.23
N ASP A 425 9.34 -24.64 2.31
CA ASP A 425 9.04 -25.53 3.46
C ASP A 425 9.78 -26.88 3.45
N GLY A 426 10.71 -27.07 2.51
CA GLY A 426 11.36 -28.35 2.23
C GLY A 426 10.71 -29.13 1.08
N SER A 427 9.47 -28.80 0.72
CA SER A 427 8.67 -29.50 -0.31
C SER A 427 7.99 -28.59 -1.34
N THR A 428 7.61 -27.37 -0.94
CA THR A 428 6.98 -26.36 -1.79
C THR A 428 7.35 -24.94 -1.34
N TRP A 429 7.14 -23.97 -2.25
CA TRP A 429 7.14 -22.56 -1.88
C TRP A 429 5.83 -22.23 -1.18
N LEU A 430 5.92 -21.81 0.08
CA LEU A 430 4.90 -21.03 0.77
C LEU A 430 5.03 -19.56 0.34
N TYR A 431 3.90 -18.87 0.30
CA TYR A 431 3.80 -17.43 0.09
C TYR A 431 2.95 -16.84 1.21
N SER A 432 2.96 -15.52 1.42
CA SER A 432 2.03 -14.85 2.34
C SER A 432 0.96 -14.08 1.54
N PRO A 433 -0.23 -14.66 1.26
CA PRO A 433 -1.27 -13.97 0.50
C PRO A 433 -1.80 -12.75 1.27
N THR A 434 -1.98 -11.62 0.60
CA THR A 434 -2.47 -10.37 1.21
C THR A 434 -3.85 -10.55 1.89
N ALA A 435 -4.69 -11.44 1.36
CA ALA A 435 -6.01 -11.74 1.91
C ALA A 435 -6.01 -12.71 3.11
N THR A 436 -4.96 -13.50 3.29
CA THR A 436 -4.79 -14.46 4.39
C THR A 436 -3.29 -14.67 4.68
N PRO A 437 -2.61 -13.71 5.33
CA PRO A 437 -1.17 -13.80 5.57
C PRO A 437 -0.81 -15.01 6.43
N ILE A 438 0.35 -15.64 6.19
CA ILE A 438 0.73 -16.88 6.90
C ILE A 438 1.30 -16.64 8.30
N GLY A 439 1.51 -15.38 8.68
CA GLY A 439 2.00 -14.97 10.01
C GLY A 439 3.30 -15.67 10.42
N ASN A 440 3.42 -15.98 11.71
CA ASN A 440 4.62 -16.55 12.34
C ASN A 440 5.15 -17.83 11.64
N THR A 441 4.29 -18.58 10.94
CA THR A 441 4.66 -19.74 10.09
C THR A 441 5.78 -19.41 9.09
N TYR A 442 5.80 -18.18 8.57
CA TYR A 442 6.87 -17.68 7.72
C TYR A 442 8.24 -17.80 8.42
N CYS A 443 8.34 -17.24 9.62
CA CYS A 443 9.55 -17.31 10.45
C CYS A 443 9.86 -18.75 10.88
N TYR A 444 8.87 -19.53 11.29
CA TYR A 444 9.05 -20.92 11.74
C TYR A 444 9.57 -21.87 10.66
N THR A 445 9.51 -21.50 9.37
CA THR A 445 10.13 -22.29 8.30
C THR A 445 11.66 -22.35 8.42
N CYS A 446 12.28 -21.32 9.03
CA CYS A 446 13.69 -21.33 9.42
C CYS A 446 13.88 -21.52 10.93
N HIS A 447 13.03 -20.91 11.76
CA HIS A 447 13.20 -20.79 13.22
C HIS A 447 12.30 -21.75 14.04
N GLY A 448 11.70 -22.76 13.42
CA GLY A 448 10.77 -23.71 14.05
C GLY A 448 11.28 -25.13 14.18
N SER A 449 10.41 -26.02 14.68
CA SER A 449 10.73 -27.41 15.02
C SER A 449 11.37 -28.20 13.87
N GLY A 450 12.62 -28.61 14.04
CA GLY A 450 13.37 -29.41 13.06
C GLY A 450 13.82 -28.66 11.80
N ALA A 451 13.70 -27.33 11.77
CA ALA A 451 14.17 -26.51 10.65
C ALA A 451 15.70 -26.57 10.47
N THR A 452 16.16 -26.38 9.23
CA THR A 452 17.59 -26.56 8.85
C THR A 452 18.48 -25.37 9.22
N TYR A 453 17.90 -24.19 9.46
CA TYR A 453 18.60 -23.00 9.95
C TYR A 453 18.05 -22.57 11.33
N PRO A 454 18.14 -23.45 12.35
CA PRO A 454 17.49 -23.19 13.63
C PRO A 454 18.21 -22.00 14.30
N GLY A 455 17.46 -20.93 14.52
CA GLY A 455 18.01 -19.60 14.84
C GLY A 455 18.99 -19.60 16.02
N LEU A 456 19.97 -18.68 15.96
CA LEU A 456 21.05 -18.45 16.93
C LEU A 456 21.09 -19.45 18.10
N LYS A 457 21.93 -20.49 17.95
CA LYS A 457 22.15 -21.62 18.86
C LYS A 457 21.18 -22.81 18.77
N GLY A 458 20.11 -22.74 17.98
CA GLY A 458 19.37 -23.92 17.52
C GLY A 458 17.93 -24.06 18.00
N TRP A 459 17.23 -22.95 18.30
CA TRP A 459 15.96 -23.00 19.02
C TRP A 459 14.72 -23.06 18.10
N ASP A 460 13.73 -23.84 18.54
CA ASP A 460 12.37 -23.87 18.01
C ASP A 460 11.53 -22.75 18.67
N HIS A 461 11.12 -21.77 17.88
CA HIS A 461 10.33 -20.63 18.33
C HIS A 461 8.82 -20.85 18.18
N SER A 462 8.37 -21.97 17.59
CA SER A 462 6.94 -22.29 17.45
C SER A 462 6.13 -22.38 18.75
N PRO A 463 6.72 -22.64 19.95
CA PRO A 463 6.01 -22.50 21.21
C PRO A 463 5.46 -21.08 21.50
N PHE A 464 5.96 -20.04 20.82
CA PHE A 464 5.47 -18.66 20.99
C PHE A 464 3.97 -18.54 20.74
N ASP A 465 3.41 -19.25 19.75
CA ASP A 465 1.97 -19.23 19.44
C ASP A 465 1.09 -19.69 20.63
N GLY A 466 1.66 -20.47 21.57
CA GLY A 466 0.98 -20.90 22.81
C GLY A 466 1.31 -20.06 24.04
N SER A 467 2.27 -19.12 23.95
CA SER A 467 2.68 -18.24 25.05
C SER A 467 1.67 -17.12 25.31
N ALA A 468 1.80 -16.42 26.45
CA ALA A 468 1.03 -15.21 26.72
C ALA A 468 1.18 -14.15 25.62
N HIS A 469 2.39 -14.02 25.04
CA HIS A 469 2.68 -13.04 23.99
C HIS A 469 2.00 -13.42 22.68
N GLY A 470 2.16 -14.65 22.18
CA GLY A 470 1.50 -15.10 20.94
C GLY A 470 -0.03 -15.13 21.02
N LEU A 471 -0.59 -15.30 22.22
CA LEU A 471 -2.03 -15.27 22.45
C LEU A 471 -2.63 -13.86 22.64
N LEU A 472 -1.83 -12.85 23.04
CA LEU A 472 -2.33 -11.50 23.38
C LEU A 472 -1.84 -10.39 22.44
N ILE A 473 -0.69 -10.54 21.79
CA ILE A 473 -0.19 -9.58 20.80
C ILE A 473 -1.14 -9.60 19.59
N ALA A 474 -1.69 -8.45 19.24
CA ALA A 474 -2.57 -8.32 18.09
C ALA A 474 -1.82 -8.63 16.79
N LYS A 475 -2.44 -9.40 15.90
CA LYS A 475 -1.93 -9.63 14.54
C LYS A 475 -2.17 -8.38 13.70
N ASP A 476 -1.10 -7.70 13.29
CA ASP A 476 -1.16 -6.53 12.41
C ASP A 476 -1.13 -6.97 10.92
N PRO A 477 -2.18 -6.68 10.11
CA PRO A 477 -2.16 -6.92 8.68
C PRO A 477 -1.03 -6.17 7.94
N ALA A 478 -0.62 -4.99 8.44
CA ALA A 478 0.48 -4.22 7.85
C ALA A 478 1.86 -4.87 8.09
N LYS A 479 1.95 -5.87 8.98
CA LYS A 479 3.11 -6.73 9.23
C LYS A 479 2.88 -8.17 8.76
N ALA A 480 1.97 -8.38 7.82
CA ALA A 480 1.61 -9.71 7.30
C ALA A 480 1.19 -10.72 8.39
N GLU A 481 0.54 -10.24 9.46
CA GLU A 481 0.19 -11.00 10.68
C GLU A 481 1.37 -11.67 11.41
N ILE A 482 2.62 -11.26 11.14
CA ILE A 482 3.83 -11.80 11.78
C ILE A 482 4.04 -11.07 13.12
N GLN A 483 3.54 -11.63 14.21
CA GLN A 483 3.64 -11.06 15.57
C GLN A 483 5.08 -10.96 16.07
N CYS A 484 6.01 -11.75 15.51
CA CYS A 484 7.44 -11.62 15.76
C CYS A 484 7.97 -10.21 15.43
N LEU A 485 7.32 -9.48 14.52
CA LEU A 485 7.68 -8.13 14.10
C LEU A 485 7.15 -7.02 15.03
N GLU A 486 6.63 -7.38 16.22
CA GLU A 486 6.53 -6.45 17.35
C GLU A 486 7.85 -6.33 18.13
N CYS A 487 8.69 -7.38 18.12
CA CYS A 487 9.94 -7.42 18.87
C CYS A 487 11.20 -7.45 17.99
N HIS A 488 11.10 -7.98 16.75
CA HIS A 488 12.24 -8.19 15.85
C HIS A 488 12.17 -7.39 14.55
N GLN A 489 13.33 -6.96 14.06
CA GLN A 489 13.52 -6.27 12.79
C GLN A 489 14.01 -7.26 11.71
N PRO A 490 13.28 -7.47 10.60
CA PRO A 490 13.43 -8.68 9.76
C PRO A 490 14.65 -8.73 8.83
N HIS A 491 15.52 -7.71 8.84
CA HIS A 491 16.68 -7.61 7.96
C HIS A 491 17.99 -7.50 8.76
N GLY A 492 18.21 -6.34 9.39
CA GLY A 492 19.28 -6.12 10.36
C GLY A 492 18.89 -5.05 11.37
N SER A 493 19.50 -5.10 12.55
CA SER A 493 19.24 -4.22 13.68
C SER A 493 20.54 -3.69 14.29
N ASP A 494 20.49 -2.48 14.83
CA ASP A 494 21.58 -1.88 15.61
C ASP A 494 21.72 -2.52 17.02
N TYR A 495 20.83 -3.45 17.35
CA TYR A 495 20.83 -4.25 18.58
C TYR A 495 21.12 -5.74 18.29
N THR A 496 21.41 -6.53 19.33
CA THR A 496 21.64 -7.98 19.23
C THR A 496 20.34 -8.76 18.97
N ASN A 497 20.44 -10.01 18.50
CA ASN A 497 19.29 -10.91 18.35
C ASN A 497 18.13 -10.35 17.50
N LEU A 498 18.44 -9.45 16.56
CA LEU A 498 17.50 -8.71 15.70
C LEU A 498 16.41 -7.91 16.45
N THR A 499 16.55 -7.59 17.73
CA THR A 499 15.52 -6.85 18.48
C THR A 499 15.37 -5.40 17.98
N ILE A 500 14.18 -4.80 18.16
CA ILE A 500 13.92 -3.41 17.76
C ILE A 500 14.56 -2.35 18.67
N ALA A 501 14.93 -2.74 19.89
CA ALA A 501 15.67 -1.93 20.87
C ALA A 501 16.67 -2.83 21.63
N ASP A 502 17.33 -2.29 22.66
CA ASP A 502 17.88 -3.13 23.73
C ASP A 502 16.76 -3.94 24.42
N GLN A 503 17.13 -4.88 25.28
CA GLN A 503 16.17 -5.86 25.78
C GLN A 503 15.11 -5.24 26.69
N GLU A 504 15.55 -4.37 27.60
CA GLU A 504 14.71 -3.69 28.57
C GLU A 504 13.69 -2.82 27.84
N GLN A 505 14.15 -1.98 26.91
CA GLN A 505 13.25 -1.13 26.13
C GLN A 505 12.34 -1.95 25.21
N THR A 506 12.79 -3.08 24.65
CA THR A 506 11.94 -3.98 23.85
C THR A 506 10.76 -4.50 24.68
N CYS A 507 10.98 -4.90 25.94
CA CYS A 507 9.90 -5.26 26.86
C CYS A 507 9.03 -4.04 27.26
N PHE A 508 9.67 -2.88 27.50
CA PHE A 508 9.00 -1.68 27.97
C PHE A 508 8.17 -0.93 26.92
N VAL A 509 8.27 -1.26 25.62
CA VAL A 509 7.30 -0.77 24.61
C VAL A 509 5.85 -1.10 25.02
N CYS A 510 5.64 -2.29 25.58
CA CYS A 510 4.32 -2.78 25.98
C CYS A 510 4.11 -2.78 27.50
N HIS A 511 5.11 -3.20 28.29
CA HIS A 511 5.00 -3.33 29.76
C HIS A 511 5.20 -1.99 30.49
N THR A 512 4.38 -0.99 30.17
CA THR A 512 4.49 0.38 30.69
C THR A 512 3.70 0.61 31.97
N ALA A 513 4.11 1.63 32.74
CA ALA A 513 3.38 2.10 33.92
C ALA A 513 1.97 2.66 33.65
N LEU A 514 1.60 2.91 32.38
CA LEU A 514 0.26 3.37 32.00
C LEU A 514 -0.68 2.20 31.62
N ALA A 515 -0.14 1.01 31.39
CA ALA A 515 -0.89 -0.18 31.00
C ALA A 515 -0.24 -1.46 31.56
N PRO A 516 -0.35 -1.73 32.88
CA PRO A 516 0.13 -2.97 33.47
C PRO A 516 -0.65 -4.16 32.91
N ASN A 517 -0.07 -4.79 31.90
CA ASN A 517 -0.58 -5.92 31.12
C ASN A 517 0.09 -7.26 31.51
N THR A 518 0.80 -7.29 32.64
CA THR A 518 1.43 -8.48 33.22
C THR A 518 0.47 -9.26 34.12
N SER A 519 0.78 -10.53 34.36
CA SER A 519 0.07 -11.33 35.36
C SER A 519 0.23 -10.73 36.77
N GLY A 520 -0.84 -10.72 37.55
CA GLY A 520 -0.88 -10.11 38.89
C GLY A 520 -0.94 -8.57 38.92
N GLY A 521 -0.83 -7.88 37.77
CA GLY A 521 -0.85 -6.42 37.70
C GLY A 521 0.42 -5.75 38.21
N SER A 522 1.57 -6.44 38.09
CA SER A 522 2.89 -5.85 38.37
C SER A 522 3.25 -4.74 37.37
N ASN A 523 4.19 -3.88 37.75
CA ASN A 523 4.68 -2.82 36.87
C ASN A 523 6.20 -2.93 36.74
N PRO A 524 6.73 -3.81 35.88
CA PRO A 524 8.17 -4.05 35.79
C PRO A 524 8.94 -2.80 35.34
N TYR A 525 8.35 -1.94 34.50
CA TYR A 525 8.95 -0.65 34.16
C TYR A 525 9.20 0.21 35.40
N GLU A 526 8.22 0.38 36.28
CA GLU A 526 8.39 1.14 37.53
C GLU A 526 9.34 0.40 38.50
N ALA A 527 9.20 -0.91 38.67
CA ALA A 527 10.02 -1.69 39.59
C ALA A 527 11.52 -1.68 39.24
N PHE A 528 11.87 -1.64 37.95
CA PHE A 528 13.25 -1.56 37.44
C PHE A 528 13.73 -0.13 37.08
N THR A 529 12.95 0.93 37.34
CA THR A 529 13.36 2.33 37.05
C THR A 529 13.06 3.35 38.17
N ALA A 530 12.27 3.01 39.19
CA ALA A 530 11.85 3.98 40.22
C ALA A 530 12.96 4.39 41.20
N ALA A 531 13.97 3.54 41.44
CA ALA A 531 15.07 3.81 42.37
C ALA A 531 16.35 3.07 41.96
N VAL A 532 17.42 3.83 41.69
CA VAL A 532 18.74 3.28 41.33
C VAL A 532 19.32 2.46 42.48
N ASN A 533 19.93 1.32 42.17
CA ASN A 533 20.64 0.47 43.13
C ASN A 533 21.87 1.18 43.72
N ASP A 534 22.09 1.04 45.03
CA ASP A 534 23.33 1.47 45.70
C ASP A 534 24.11 0.22 46.16
N THR A 535 25.18 -0.09 45.45
CA THR A 535 26.01 -1.27 45.69
C THR A 535 27.27 -0.95 46.50
N THR A 536 27.41 0.27 47.04
CA THR A 536 28.68 0.75 47.58
C THR A 536 29.11 0.08 48.90
N THR A 537 30.26 -0.58 48.88
CA THR A 537 31.04 -0.92 50.08
C THR A 537 32.53 -0.67 49.84
N THR A 538 33.22 -0.10 50.84
CA THR A 538 34.68 -0.12 50.98
C THR A 538 35.04 0.16 52.44
N ASP A 539 34.32 1.07 53.11
CA ASP A 539 34.69 1.56 54.45
C ASP A 539 33.53 1.99 55.39
N GLY A 540 32.23 1.81 55.06
CA GLY A 540 31.18 2.26 55.99
C GLY A 540 29.67 2.03 55.76
N ASP A 541 29.23 1.18 54.82
CA ASP A 541 27.80 0.87 54.51
C ASP A 541 26.94 2.05 53.95
N PRO A 542 25.87 1.82 53.15
CA PRO A 542 25.11 0.56 53.05
C PRO A 542 24.75 0.07 51.62
N ILE A 543 24.83 -1.25 51.42
CA ILE A 543 24.20 -1.93 50.27
C ILE A 543 22.67 -1.74 50.31
N ARG A 544 22.10 -1.17 49.25
CA ARG A 544 20.66 -1.02 48.98
C ARG A 544 20.35 -1.59 47.59
N ILE A 545 19.92 -2.85 47.54
CA ILE A 545 19.39 -3.46 46.32
C ILE A 545 17.87 -3.26 46.32
N TYR A 546 17.36 -2.46 45.38
CA TYR A 546 15.94 -2.19 45.17
C TYR A 546 15.35 -3.08 44.08
N HIS A 547 16.16 -3.52 43.11
CA HIS A 547 15.80 -4.49 42.07
C HIS A 547 17.04 -5.27 41.57
N HIS A 548 16.84 -6.33 40.80
CA HIS A 548 17.95 -7.00 40.09
C HIS A 548 18.62 -6.03 39.07
N PRO A 549 19.92 -6.21 38.74
CA PRO A 549 20.66 -5.33 37.83
C PRO A 549 20.30 -5.60 36.36
N ILE A 550 19.05 -5.23 36.02
CA ILE A 550 18.39 -5.36 34.72
C ILE A 550 18.59 -4.07 33.91
N ALA A 551 18.48 -2.90 34.55
CA ALA A 551 18.69 -1.63 33.88
C ALA A 551 20.15 -1.45 33.47
N THR A 552 20.41 -0.94 32.26
CA THR A 552 21.77 -0.77 31.70
C THR A 552 22.73 -0.02 32.65
N ALA A 553 22.23 0.95 33.41
CA ALA A 553 23.01 1.72 34.38
C ALA A 553 23.47 0.92 35.63
N ASP A 554 22.80 -0.19 35.96
CA ASP A 554 23.24 -1.12 37.01
C ASP A 554 24.28 -2.13 36.48
N GLN A 555 24.30 -2.34 35.16
CA GLN A 555 25.22 -3.25 34.47
C GLN A 555 26.53 -2.56 34.05
N ASP A 556 26.62 -1.23 34.16
CA ASP A 556 27.78 -0.43 33.75
C ASP A 556 29.07 -0.90 34.45
N GLY A 557 30.08 -1.27 33.64
CA GLY A 557 31.33 -1.90 34.11
C GLY A 557 31.32 -3.43 34.09
N GLY A 558 30.16 -4.07 33.92
CA GLY A 558 30.01 -5.50 33.64
C GLY A 558 30.33 -6.44 34.81
N THR A 559 30.41 -5.94 36.04
CA THR A 559 30.62 -6.78 37.24
C THR A 559 29.34 -7.47 37.69
N ARG A 560 28.17 -6.88 37.40
CA ARG A 560 26.85 -7.48 37.63
C ARG A 560 26.00 -7.34 36.36
N GLN A 561 25.16 -8.34 36.10
CA GLN A 561 24.28 -8.43 34.94
C GLN A 561 23.18 -9.47 35.22
N VAL A 562 21.93 -9.08 35.03
CA VAL A 562 20.78 -9.98 34.90
C VAL A 562 19.92 -9.40 33.78
N GLU A 563 19.20 -10.25 33.07
CA GLU A 563 18.39 -9.86 31.92
C GLU A 563 16.93 -10.28 32.16
N CYS A 564 15.94 -9.60 31.59
CA CYS A 564 14.54 -10.06 31.66
C CYS A 564 14.40 -11.51 31.15
N ALA A 565 15.15 -11.83 30.09
CA ALA A 565 15.29 -13.15 29.48
C ALA A 565 15.95 -14.21 30.37
N SER A 566 16.65 -13.82 31.45
CA SER A 566 17.20 -14.76 32.45
C SER A 566 16.10 -15.43 33.28
N CYS A 567 14.92 -14.81 33.36
CA CYS A 567 13.78 -15.30 34.14
C CYS A 567 12.56 -15.60 33.26
N HIS A 568 12.35 -14.84 32.18
CA HIS A 568 11.17 -14.91 31.32
C HIS A 568 11.55 -14.98 29.83
N ASN A 569 11.33 -16.12 29.18
CA ASN A 569 11.42 -16.18 27.71
C ASN A 569 10.07 -15.78 27.10
N PRO A 570 9.95 -14.71 26.28
CA PRO A 570 8.67 -14.29 25.71
C PRO A 570 8.03 -15.36 24.80
N HIS A 571 8.83 -16.29 24.26
CA HIS A 571 8.36 -17.42 23.45
C HIS A 571 7.78 -18.59 24.28
N LEU A 572 7.89 -18.54 25.61
CA LEU A 572 7.46 -19.62 26.52
C LEU A 572 6.65 -19.15 27.72
N ALA A 573 6.74 -17.89 28.12
CA ALA A 573 6.07 -17.36 29.30
C ALA A 573 4.53 -17.41 29.12
N ASP A 574 3.87 -18.16 29.99
CA ASP A 574 2.41 -18.29 30.05
C ASP A 574 1.77 -17.19 30.92
N GLN A 575 0.44 -17.03 30.84
CA GLN A 575 -0.28 -16.04 31.65
C GLN A 575 -0.35 -16.43 33.14
N ASP A 576 -0.37 -17.73 33.43
CA ASP A 576 -0.58 -18.33 34.74
C ASP A 576 0.33 -19.54 34.97
N ASP A 577 0.76 -19.73 36.21
CA ASP A 577 1.59 -20.87 36.63
C ASP A 577 0.70 -22.07 37.01
N GLY A 578 1.09 -23.28 36.61
CA GLY A 578 0.28 -24.48 36.81
C GLY A 578 1.05 -25.76 36.51
N SER A 579 0.39 -26.91 36.50
CA SER A 579 1.06 -28.23 36.38
C SER A 579 1.81 -28.48 35.06
N SER A 580 1.69 -27.58 34.08
CA SER A 580 2.39 -27.63 32.79
C SER A 580 2.52 -26.25 32.13
N THR A 581 2.32 -25.16 32.89
CA THR A 581 2.44 -23.77 32.42
C THR A 581 3.26 -22.97 33.43
N SER A 582 4.00 -21.97 32.96
CA SER A 582 4.79 -21.11 33.82
C SER A 582 5.12 -19.77 33.15
N LYS A 583 5.21 -18.72 33.97
CA LYS A 583 5.82 -17.44 33.57
C LYS A 583 7.35 -17.54 33.48
N LEU A 584 7.95 -18.53 34.15
CA LEU A 584 9.40 -18.67 34.33
C LEU A 584 10.02 -19.73 33.39
N VAL A 585 11.29 -19.51 33.06
CA VAL A 585 12.18 -20.47 32.39
C VAL A 585 13.35 -20.83 33.30
N ASP A 586 14.06 -21.93 32.98
CA ASP A 586 15.29 -22.29 33.69
C ASP A 586 16.42 -21.29 33.35
N PRO A 587 17.05 -20.61 34.32
CA PRO A 587 18.14 -19.67 34.03
C PRO A 587 19.37 -20.31 33.36
N SER A 588 19.52 -21.63 33.46
CA SER A 588 20.58 -22.42 32.77
C SER A 588 20.14 -23.00 31.42
N ASP A 589 18.85 -22.98 31.12
CA ASP A 589 18.26 -23.32 29.82
C ASP A 589 16.95 -22.54 29.59
N VAL A 590 17.06 -21.35 28.99
CA VAL A 590 15.89 -20.49 28.76
C VAL A 590 14.95 -21.03 27.68
N THR A 591 15.26 -22.19 27.09
CA THR A 591 14.34 -22.94 26.19
C THR A 591 13.41 -23.89 26.96
N THR A 592 13.66 -24.11 28.25
CA THR A 592 12.86 -24.96 29.14
C THR A 592 12.04 -24.10 30.12
N ARG A 593 10.72 -24.35 30.20
CA ARG A 593 9.84 -23.75 31.24
C ARG A 593 10.22 -24.28 32.63
N TRP A 594 10.44 -23.38 33.59
CA TRP A 594 10.53 -23.76 35.00
C TRP A 594 9.12 -23.84 35.58
N ILE A 595 8.53 -25.04 35.61
CA ILE A 595 7.18 -25.26 36.12
C ILE A 595 7.14 -24.99 37.63
N VAL A 596 6.40 -23.96 38.05
CA VAL A 596 6.31 -23.57 39.48
C VAL A 596 5.21 -24.35 40.19
N THR A 597 5.55 -25.10 41.24
CA THR A 597 4.58 -25.83 42.07
C THR A 597 4.32 -25.14 43.41
N TRP A 598 3.20 -24.43 43.51
CA TRP A 598 2.71 -23.84 44.77
C TRP A 598 1.94 -24.87 45.62
N ASP A 599 2.10 -24.84 46.94
CA ASP A 599 1.25 -25.64 47.84
C ASP A 599 -0.22 -25.17 47.73
N THR A 600 -1.14 -26.12 47.60
CA THR A 600 -2.57 -25.84 47.41
C THR A 600 -3.15 -25.01 48.56
N GLY A 601 -3.53 -23.76 48.27
CA GLY A 601 -4.10 -22.83 49.25
C GLY A 601 -3.10 -21.87 49.92
N SER A 602 -1.83 -21.90 49.51
CA SER A 602 -0.88 -20.82 49.81
C SER A 602 -1.07 -19.65 48.84
N ALA A 603 -0.88 -18.42 49.31
CA ALA A 603 -0.95 -17.19 48.50
C ALA A 603 0.48 -16.74 48.12
N ASP A 604 1.20 -17.59 47.40
CA ASP A 604 2.64 -17.48 47.10
C ASP A 604 3.56 -17.57 48.34
N LEU A 605 3.00 -17.95 49.49
CA LEU A 605 3.65 -17.86 50.80
C LEU A 605 4.47 -19.10 51.21
N THR A 606 4.26 -20.28 50.61
CA THR A 606 4.98 -21.50 51.00
C THR A 606 5.83 -22.12 49.90
N ARG A 607 6.90 -22.79 50.32
CA ARG A 607 8.03 -23.27 49.52
C ARG A 607 7.68 -24.51 48.72
N GLY A 608 7.47 -24.30 47.43
CA GLY A 608 7.80 -25.27 46.39
C GLY A 608 9.16 -24.99 45.74
N ASP A 609 9.30 -25.43 44.49
CA ASP A 609 10.46 -25.27 43.60
C ASP A 609 10.85 -23.82 43.28
N ILE A 610 9.99 -22.82 43.53
CA ILE A 610 10.34 -21.39 43.40
C ILE A 610 11.54 -20.98 44.27
N ALA A 611 11.82 -21.71 45.36
CA ALA A 611 13.08 -21.57 46.07
C ALA A 611 14.24 -22.00 45.15
N SER A 612 14.22 -23.25 44.68
CA SER A 612 15.27 -23.83 43.83
C SER A 612 15.46 -23.17 42.46
N PHE A 613 14.49 -22.37 42.00
CA PHE A 613 14.69 -21.41 40.91
C PHE A 613 15.70 -20.32 41.31
N CYS A 614 15.48 -19.63 42.43
CA CYS A 614 16.42 -18.62 42.95
C CYS A 614 17.79 -19.24 43.31
N GLU A 615 17.82 -20.51 43.73
CA GLU A 615 19.05 -21.23 44.05
C GLU A 615 19.98 -21.43 42.84
N GLN A 616 19.49 -21.31 41.60
CA GLN A 616 20.33 -21.38 40.39
C GLN A 616 21.36 -20.23 40.32
N CYS A 617 21.09 -19.11 40.99
CA CYS A 617 21.94 -17.91 40.92
C CYS A 617 22.51 -17.47 42.29
N HIS A 618 21.85 -17.77 43.42
CA HIS A 618 22.12 -17.13 44.72
C HIS A 618 22.85 -18.01 45.77
N ILE A 619 23.58 -19.09 45.41
CA ILE A 619 24.08 -20.08 46.40
C ILE A 619 25.56 -20.50 46.32
N ASP A 620 26.21 -20.46 47.49
CA ASP A 620 27.54 -20.97 47.81
C ASP A 620 27.52 -22.49 48.10
N PRO A 621 28.46 -23.31 47.60
CA PRO A 621 29.71 -22.95 46.93
C PRO A 621 29.71 -23.20 45.41
N ALA A 622 28.59 -23.00 44.73
CA ALA A 622 28.44 -23.36 43.31
C ALA A 622 28.32 -22.16 42.34
N THR A 623 27.63 -21.08 42.73
CA THR A 623 27.21 -20.00 41.80
C THR A 623 28.12 -18.76 41.79
N THR A 624 29.32 -18.83 42.39
CA THR A 624 30.36 -17.80 42.18
C THR A 624 30.97 -17.84 40.77
N ALA A 625 30.57 -18.81 39.95
CA ALA A 625 30.79 -18.81 38.51
C ALA A 625 29.53 -18.29 37.81
N PRO A 626 29.61 -17.23 36.98
CA PRO A 626 28.48 -16.74 36.19
C PRO A 626 27.85 -17.82 35.30
N ILE A 627 26.52 -17.86 35.22
CA ILE A 627 25.85 -18.60 34.15
C ILE A 627 26.20 -17.86 32.85
N SER A 628 27.07 -18.45 32.04
CA SER A 628 27.68 -17.76 30.90
C SER A 628 26.87 -17.99 29.62
N ALA A 629 26.85 -17.00 28.72
CA ALA A 629 26.16 -17.07 27.43
C ALA A 629 26.58 -18.32 26.64
N GLY A 630 25.63 -19.22 26.38
CA GLY A 630 25.86 -20.60 25.98
C GLY A 630 25.11 -20.98 24.70
N ALA A 631 24.64 -22.23 24.63
CA ALA A 631 23.74 -22.69 23.56
C ALA A 631 22.26 -22.51 23.92
N THR A 632 21.94 -22.52 25.22
CA THR A 632 20.58 -22.45 25.78
C THR A 632 20.36 -21.21 26.65
N VAL A 633 21.37 -20.35 26.78
CA VAL A 633 21.30 -19.08 27.53
C VAL A 633 21.90 -17.99 26.63
N PRO A 634 21.16 -16.91 26.31
CA PRO A 634 21.61 -15.90 25.34
C PRO A 634 22.57 -14.85 25.92
N TYR A 635 22.68 -14.73 27.25
CA TYR A 635 23.40 -13.68 27.96
C TYR A 635 24.18 -14.24 29.16
N ASP A 636 25.02 -13.41 29.78
CA ASP A 636 25.71 -13.73 31.04
C ASP A 636 24.85 -13.32 32.25
N ILE A 637 24.72 -14.20 33.24
CA ILE A 637 24.10 -13.88 34.54
C ILE A 637 25.19 -13.77 35.60
N ARG A 638 25.38 -12.56 36.13
CA ARG A 638 26.41 -12.16 37.09
C ARG A 638 25.74 -11.43 38.27
N LEU A 639 25.57 -12.10 39.40
CA LEU A 639 25.04 -11.44 40.62
C LEU A 639 26.15 -10.87 41.52
N VAL A 640 27.31 -11.54 41.54
CA VAL A 640 28.39 -11.29 42.51
C VAL A 640 29.48 -10.41 41.91
N ASP A 641 29.72 -9.25 42.51
CA ASP A 641 30.93 -8.45 42.31
C ASP A 641 31.87 -8.66 43.50
N ASP A 642 32.70 -9.71 43.43
CA ASP A 642 33.76 -10.00 44.39
C ASP A 642 35.00 -10.56 43.67
N THR A 643 35.68 -9.69 42.94
CA THR A 643 36.99 -9.99 42.35
C THR A 643 38.17 -9.62 43.26
N GLY A 644 37.94 -9.31 44.54
CA GLY A 644 39.01 -8.88 45.43
C GLY A 644 38.69 -8.51 46.88
N SER A 645 37.54 -8.83 47.47
CA SER A 645 37.31 -8.53 48.89
C SER A 645 38.16 -9.41 49.81
N THR A 646 38.68 -8.82 50.88
CA THR A 646 39.35 -9.53 51.97
C THR A 646 38.85 -9.03 53.32
N ASP A 647 37.55 -9.19 53.55
CA ASP A 647 36.94 -9.10 54.88
C ASP A 647 37.56 -10.13 55.85
N ASP A 648 37.44 -9.93 57.16
CA ASP A 648 38.04 -10.81 58.19
C ASP A 648 37.57 -12.29 58.11
N ASP A 649 36.49 -12.57 57.39
CA ASP A 649 36.02 -13.93 57.05
C ASP A 649 35.83 -14.21 55.54
N GLY A 650 36.07 -13.22 54.65
CA GLY A 650 36.15 -13.37 53.20
C GLY A 650 34.90 -13.90 52.50
N ARG A 651 33.76 -13.18 52.64
CA ARG A 651 32.44 -13.66 52.20
C ARG A 651 31.54 -12.53 51.67
N PRO A 652 31.03 -12.62 50.42
CA PRO A 652 30.00 -11.74 49.90
C PRO A 652 28.74 -11.59 50.77
N HIS A 653 28.06 -10.44 50.63
CA HIS A 653 26.84 -10.09 51.38
C HIS A 653 25.55 -10.77 50.87
N ASP A 654 25.62 -11.50 49.77
CA ASP A 654 24.56 -12.34 49.18
C ASP A 654 24.73 -13.83 49.52
N ARG A 655 25.80 -14.19 50.24
CA ARG A 655 26.29 -15.58 50.42
C ARG A 655 25.43 -16.41 51.37
N PHE A 656 24.29 -16.88 50.87
CA PHE A 656 23.45 -17.87 51.53
C PHE A 656 23.80 -19.31 51.08
N THR A 657 23.49 -20.33 51.91
CA THR A 657 23.65 -21.76 51.55
C THR A 657 22.36 -22.53 51.78
N ALA A 658 21.91 -23.33 50.81
CA ALA A 658 20.58 -23.98 50.80
C ALA A 658 20.27 -24.70 52.12
N ALA A 659 21.25 -25.43 52.63
CA ALA A 659 21.17 -26.18 53.90
C ALA A 659 20.74 -25.32 55.12
N ILE A 660 20.96 -24.01 55.13
CA ILE A 660 20.53 -23.10 56.23
C ILE A 660 19.05 -22.70 56.08
N TRP A 661 18.51 -22.67 54.85
CA TRP A 661 17.08 -22.41 54.58
C TRP A 661 16.26 -23.70 54.69
N GLU A 662 16.80 -24.81 54.20
CA GLU A 662 16.15 -26.11 54.18
C GLU A 662 16.04 -26.78 55.55
N ASP A 663 17.02 -26.60 56.43
CA ASP A 663 17.09 -27.34 57.70
C ASP A 663 15.92 -27.00 58.64
N THR A 664 14.96 -27.91 58.77
CA THR A 664 13.76 -27.75 59.62
C THR A 664 13.98 -28.04 61.12
N SER A 665 15.18 -28.47 61.54
CA SER A 665 15.44 -29.05 62.88
C SER A 665 15.29 -28.13 64.12
N GLY A 666 14.91 -26.85 63.94
CA GLY A 666 14.25 -26.07 64.99
C GLY A 666 15.07 -25.20 65.96
N GLY A 667 16.36 -24.93 65.68
CA GLY A 667 17.19 -23.90 66.36
C GLY A 667 17.77 -22.85 65.40
N ASP A 668 17.52 -21.56 65.68
CA ASP A 668 17.97 -20.34 64.96
C ASP A 668 17.82 -20.35 63.41
N LYS A 669 16.61 -20.04 62.91
CA LYS A 669 16.15 -20.40 61.55
C LYS A 669 15.35 -19.30 60.86
N HIS A 670 15.58 -19.10 59.57
CA HIS A 670 14.96 -18.05 58.77
C HIS A 670 13.54 -18.44 58.30
N GLY A 671 12.63 -18.58 59.25
CA GLY A 671 11.22 -18.87 59.00
C GLY A 671 10.46 -19.14 60.31
N PRO A 672 9.11 -19.18 60.27
CA PRO A 672 8.33 -19.62 61.42
C PRO A 672 8.70 -21.04 61.82
N ARG A 673 8.61 -21.36 63.10
CA ARG A 673 8.82 -22.73 63.58
C ARG A 673 7.71 -23.62 63.01
N LEU A 674 8.05 -24.57 62.13
CA LEU A 674 7.15 -25.36 61.27
C LEU A 674 6.54 -24.62 60.06
N GLY A 675 7.00 -23.40 59.73
CA GLY A 675 6.54 -22.63 58.57
C GLY A 675 7.45 -22.83 57.36
N ASN A 676 6.94 -23.50 56.33
CA ASN A 676 7.63 -23.78 55.07
C ASN A 676 7.58 -22.57 54.12
N LEU A 677 8.20 -21.41 54.44
CA LEU A 677 8.06 -20.19 53.63
C LEU A 677 8.92 -20.18 52.34
N ALA A 678 8.37 -19.59 51.28
CA ALA A 678 9.08 -19.27 50.04
C ALA A 678 9.82 -17.92 50.11
N CYS A 679 10.82 -17.71 49.25
CA CYS A 679 11.54 -16.43 49.15
C CYS A 679 10.59 -15.28 48.73
N THR A 680 9.65 -15.60 47.84
CA THR A 680 8.55 -14.74 47.36
C THR A 680 7.56 -14.31 48.44
N ALA A 681 7.59 -14.93 49.63
CA ALA A 681 6.79 -14.50 50.78
C ALA A 681 7.31 -13.19 51.41
N CYS A 682 8.57 -12.81 51.14
CA CYS A 682 9.21 -11.61 51.68
C CYS A 682 9.80 -10.69 50.61
N HIS A 683 10.27 -11.23 49.48
CA HIS A 683 10.94 -10.46 48.42
C HIS A 683 10.10 -10.33 47.16
N ASP A 684 10.18 -9.18 46.48
CA ASP A 684 9.68 -9.00 45.13
C ASP A 684 10.85 -9.00 44.16
N PHE A 685 10.93 -10.05 43.33
CA PHE A 685 12.07 -10.26 42.44
C PHE A 685 12.06 -9.31 41.21
N HIS A 686 10.95 -8.62 40.96
CA HIS A 686 10.90 -7.50 40.02
C HIS A 686 11.44 -6.19 40.63
N GLY A 687 11.53 -6.12 41.95
CA GLY A 687 11.96 -4.94 42.70
C GLY A 687 10.86 -4.25 43.51
N SER A 688 11.28 -3.34 44.39
CA SER A 688 10.40 -2.50 45.22
C SER A 688 11.12 -1.24 45.70
N SER A 689 10.39 -0.27 46.27
CA SER A 689 11.01 0.89 46.92
C SER A 689 11.69 0.55 48.26
N ASN A 690 11.79 -0.73 48.65
CA ASN A 690 12.39 -1.17 49.91
C ASN A 690 13.73 -1.88 49.67
N ALA A 691 14.76 -1.50 50.41
CA ALA A 691 16.08 -2.13 50.32
C ALA A 691 16.03 -3.64 50.60
N TYR A 692 16.87 -4.38 49.88
CA TYR A 692 16.87 -5.85 49.77
C TYR A 692 15.63 -6.41 49.05
N MET A 693 15.05 -5.65 48.13
CA MET A 693 13.89 -6.02 47.31
C MET A 693 12.69 -6.52 48.14
N LEU A 694 12.46 -5.94 49.33
CA LEU A 694 11.43 -6.42 50.24
C LEU A 694 10.03 -6.01 49.76
N LYS A 695 9.09 -6.96 49.71
CA LYS A 695 7.73 -6.72 49.19
C LYS A 695 7.06 -5.55 49.87
N GLU A 696 6.48 -4.66 49.06
CA GLU A 696 5.77 -3.51 49.61
C GLU A 696 4.51 -3.94 50.35
N ASN A 697 3.76 -4.89 49.80
CA ASN A 697 2.53 -5.40 50.39
C ASN A 697 2.76 -6.81 50.94
N MET A 698 2.63 -6.95 52.26
CA MET A 698 2.83 -8.21 52.97
C MET A 698 1.49 -8.74 53.50
N VAL A 699 1.34 -10.07 53.47
CA VAL A 699 0.17 -10.81 53.95
C VAL A 699 0.64 -11.93 54.87
N SER A 700 -0.04 -12.16 56.00
CA SER A 700 0.30 -13.24 56.92
C SER A 700 -0.01 -14.63 56.32
N PRO A 701 0.68 -15.72 56.73
CA PRO A 701 0.43 -17.08 56.23
C PRO A 701 -0.99 -17.63 56.43
N ASP A 702 -1.81 -16.98 57.27
CA ASP A 702 -3.22 -17.30 57.49
C ASP A 702 -4.20 -16.30 56.82
N GLY A 703 -3.69 -15.32 56.07
CA GLY A 703 -4.47 -14.28 55.39
C GLY A 703 -5.13 -13.24 56.31
N THR A 704 -4.89 -13.29 57.63
CA THR A 704 -5.60 -12.45 58.62
C THR A 704 -5.04 -11.04 58.78
N THR A 705 -3.76 -10.84 58.47
CA THR A 705 -3.02 -9.59 58.73
C THR A 705 -2.33 -9.12 57.45
N THR A 706 -2.50 -7.86 57.10
CA THR A 706 -1.85 -7.22 55.95
C THR A 706 -1.20 -5.90 56.35
N ALA A 707 -0.12 -5.54 55.67
CA ALA A 707 0.57 -4.25 55.87
C ALA A 707 1.31 -3.81 54.59
N THR A 708 1.51 -2.51 54.46
CA THR A 708 2.19 -1.87 53.33
C THR A 708 3.42 -1.10 53.78
N PHE A 709 4.53 -1.24 53.06
CA PHE A 709 5.84 -0.66 53.34
C PHE A 709 6.42 -0.07 52.06
N THR A 710 6.83 1.19 52.07
CA THR A 710 7.50 1.82 50.92
C THR A 710 8.67 2.67 51.39
N ASN A 711 9.65 2.87 50.50
CA ASN A 711 10.85 3.69 50.72
C ASN A 711 11.67 3.26 51.95
N TYR A 712 11.63 1.97 52.32
CA TYR A 712 12.42 1.46 53.44
C TYR A 712 13.91 1.37 53.07
N ASP A 713 14.79 1.91 53.92
CA ASP A 713 16.24 1.91 53.68
C ASP A 713 17.03 0.94 54.58
N ALA A 714 18.21 0.52 54.11
CA ALA A 714 19.09 -0.40 54.84
C ALA A 714 19.80 0.22 56.07
N MET A 715 19.54 1.50 56.40
CA MET A 715 20.36 2.26 57.34
C MET A 715 20.21 1.79 58.79
N TRP A 716 21.24 2.04 59.60
CA TRP A 716 21.28 1.57 60.99
C TRP A 716 20.11 2.10 61.85
N GLU A 717 19.65 3.32 61.59
CA GLU A 717 18.59 3.98 62.35
C GLU A 717 17.19 3.43 62.06
N SER A 718 16.95 2.86 60.87
CA SER A 718 15.64 2.33 60.44
C SER A 718 15.42 0.87 60.82
N ARG A 719 16.47 0.11 61.18
CA ARG A 719 16.41 -1.35 61.52
C ARG A 719 15.32 -1.72 62.54
N GLY A 720 15.04 -0.85 63.51
CA GLY A 720 13.97 -1.06 64.48
C GLY A 720 12.56 -1.01 63.90
N ASN A 721 12.37 -0.29 62.78
CA ASN A 721 11.09 -0.12 62.11
C ASN A 721 10.75 -1.34 61.24
N LEU A 722 11.75 -1.93 60.54
CA LEU A 722 11.58 -3.19 59.83
C LEU A 722 11.13 -4.31 60.78
N GLN A 723 11.85 -4.47 61.90
CA GLN A 723 11.53 -5.44 62.94
C GLN A 723 10.11 -5.34 63.50
N LEU A 724 9.65 -4.11 63.75
CA LEU A 724 8.40 -3.88 64.47
C LEU A 724 7.17 -3.89 63.56
N ASN A 725 7.33 -3.68 62.25
CA ASN A 725 6.21 -3.57 61.34
C ASN A 725 6.22 -4.66 60.26
N PHE A 726 7.34 -4.91 59.57
CA PHE A 726 7.43 -5.93 58.51
C PHE A 726 7.35 -7.35 59.09
N CYS A 727 8.27 -7.70 59.99
CA CYS A 727 8.33 -9.06 60.56
C CYS A 727 7.09 -9.42 61.40
N LEU A 728 6.42 -8.44 62.01
CA LEU A 728 5.24 -8.70 62.85
C LEU A 728 3.95 -8.96 62.06
N VAL A 729 3.94 -8.84 60.73
CA VAL A 729 2.83 -9.35 59.90
C VAL A 729 2.68 -10.86 60.08
N CYS A 730 3.79 -11.59 60.14
CA CYS A 730 3.82 -13.05 60.23
C CYS A 730 4.06 -13.58 61.66
N HIS A 731 4.49 -12.73 62.59
CA HIS A 731 4.87 -13.13 63.96
C HIS A 731 3.94 -12.56 65.03
N THR A 732 3.05 -13.40 65.54
CA THR A 732 1.94 -13.07 66.46
C THR A 732 2.33 -12.63 67.89
N SER A 733 3.62 -12.43 68.19
CA SER A 733 4.04 -11.82 69.46
C SER A 733 5.42 -11.17 69.38
N ARG A 734 5.62 -10.06 70.12
CA ARG A 734 6.94 -9.44 70.39
C ARG A 734 7.77 -10.28 71.40
N GLY A 735 7.76 -11.60 71.29
CA GLY A 735 8.13 -12.51 72.38
C GLY A 735 8.59 -13.91 71.99
N THR A 736 8.85 -14.19 70.71
CA THR A 736 9.66 -15.37 70.33
C THR A 736 11.06 -15.18 70.90
N ASN A 737 11.48 -16.07 71.82
CA ASN A 737 12.64 -15.82 72.68
C ASN A 737 13.98 -16.11 71.99
N HIS A 738 14.38 -15.23 71.07
CA HIS A 738 15.75 -15.17 70.54
C HIS A 738 16.70 -14.61 71.61
N GLN A 739 17.12 -15.50 72.51
CA GLN A 739 18.23 -15.33 73.46
C GLN A 739 18.34 -13.94 74.15
N ASN A 740 17.33 -13.57 74.95
CA ASN A 740 17.32 -12.39 75.83
C ASN A 740 17.34 -11.02 75.11
N ASN A 741 16.18 -10.57 74.60
CA ASN A 741 15.97 -9.22 74.06
C ASN A 741 16.93 -8.79 72.92
N LYS A 742 17.53 -9.74 72.18
CA LYS A 742 18.27 -9.42 70.96
C LYS A 742 17.34 -8.85 69.89
N LEU A 743 17.90 -7.98 69.05
CA LEU A 743 17.23 -7.49 67.84
C LEU A 743 17.18 -8.62 66.80
N CYS A 744 16.12 -8.73 66.00
CA CYS A 744 16.02 -9.78 64.98
C CYS A 744 17.17 -9.67 63.97
N THR A 745 17.64 -8.46 63.68
CA THR A 745 18.84 -8.20 62.84
C THR A 745 20.17 -8.67 63.47
N GLN A 746 20.15 -9.23 64.69
CA GLN A 746 21.27 -9.94 65.34
C GLN A 746 21.13 -11.47 65.25
N CYS A 747 20.11 -11.99 64.57
CA CYS A 747 19.93 -13.42 64.26
C CYS A 747 19.50 -13.68 62.81
N HIS A 748 19.05 -12.63 62.11
CA HIS A 748 18.61 -12.61 60.72
C HIS A 748 19.28 -11.40 60.04
N TYR A 749 20.53 -11.60 59.64
CA TYR A 749 21.33 -10.67 58.84
C TYR A 749 21.85 -11.47 57.65
N HIS A 750 21.78 -10.88 56.45
CA HIS A 750 22.05 -11.59 55.20
C HIS A 750 23.55 -11.64 54.84
N GLY A 751 24.38 -10.79 55.47
CA GLY A 751 25.83 -10.92 55.44
C GLY A 751 26.32 -12.02 56.41
N SER A 752 27.55 -12.49 56.16
CA SER A 752 28.15 -13.70 56.73
C SER A 752 27.85 -14.03 58.21
N GLY A 753 27.46 -15.28 58.45
CA GLY A 753 27.09 -15.75 59.78
C GLY A 753 28.27 -16.07 60.71
N ARG A 754 28.40 -15.31 61.81
CA ARG A 754 28.94 -15.80 63.10
C ARG A 754 28.23 -15.17 64.31
N PHE A 755 27.90 -16.02 65.29
CA PHE A 755 27.72 -15.71 66.71
C PHE A 755 28.39 -16.82 67.55
#